data_AF-E3RMA2-F1
#
_entry.id   AF-E3RMA2-F1
#
_cell.length_a   1.000
_cell.length_b   1.000
_cell.length_c   1.000
_cell.angle_alpha   90.00
_cell.angle_beta   90.00
_cell.angle_gamma   90.00
#
_symmetry.space_group_name_H-M   'P 1'
#
loop_
_entity.id
_entity.type
_entity.pdbx_description
1 polymer ?
#
loop_
_entity_poly.entity_id
_entity_poly.type
_entity_poly.pdbx_seq_one_letter_code
_entity_poly.pdbx_strand_id
1 'polypeptide(L)'
;MSIPLFLVSERNDLQPLNQTIEYQKTVTRAYSESLIQIDDLVIMASMALWLTALAVASTTASPLSPVKPNSCVLDAEIDLQGVTSAVRSLFLPSSIATPHNSTSRCKVYPDDPQWPSDEAWSKLNELTGDRVLNAPTPLAAVCYPGADYDGAKCSEYTLAAWQKSYLHMVDPIEMMSPVAQGMTCTPPMLFDSHGCTRGGYPMYVVNATEPKHVQLAVNFARNTGVRLVIKNTGHDFLGKSGGKDALSIWTHNMKNIEYIEEYVDEKLNYSGPAFKNGVGVQAFEIYKAAAEKGRVVVGGEGETVGVMGGYIQGGGHSPLTGLYGTGADSVLSMEVVRADGEFVVANSTSNTDLFWALRGGGGSTFGVVTSVTVKAHPDLEVTTSRFGFSSVDTGKETFWAAMRAYIDSWIDNADAGTYTYWTLIPKNGTFAFAFSPFLAPGKSKAEATALLQPFFSKLTDLGIKFDPNITHFDNFYDAWKSSFPLELVQKVNYATGSRLFPRANFETAEKRQEVYEHIRASSENNRVQVHFNMQAKDPFNTDNAVNSHWRPMISLSMQSVRWPINSTAEEAMKIRRDFQAGDMQAWRDISPGAGSYLAEADRLEPNFGDAFYGTKYPKLLELKAKLDPYDVFFASTGVGSERWKVESVDGMPNENGKLCRV
;
A
#
# COMPACT_ATOMS: atom_id res chain seq x y z
N MET A 1 -29.73 -9.12 -1.79
CA MET A 1 -30.05 -7.81 -1.18
C MET A 1 -29.06 -7.63 -0.03
N SER A 2 -27.99 -6.89 -0.28
CA SER A 2 -26.77 -6.87 0.53
C SER A 2 -26.90 -5.92 1.70
N ILE A 3 -26.65 -6.40 2.92
CA ILE A 3 -26.76 -5.64 4.17
C ILE A 3 -25.41 -4.91 4.41
N PRO A 4 -25.37 -3.58 4.50
CA PRO A 4 -24.19 -2.87 5.01
C PRO A 4 -24.17 -2.97 6.54
N LEU A 5 -23.06 -3.43 7.12
CA LEU A 5 -22.86 -3.49 8.58
C LEU A 5 -22.73 -2.06 9.15
N PHE A 6 -23.68 -1.69 10.02
CA PHE A 6 -23.75 -0.43 10.74
C PHE A 6 -22.84 -0.37 11.99
N LEU A 7 -22.35 0.84 12.30
CA LEU A 7 -22.16 1.33 13.67
C LEU A 7 -22.84 2.70 13.78
N VAL A 8 -23.93 2.75 14.56
CA VAL A 8 -24.76 3.94 14.83
C VAL A 8 -24.34 4.56 16.17
N SER A 9 -24.33 5.90 16.22
CA SER A 9 -24.14 6.74 17.40
C SER A 9 -25.40 6.83 18.26
N GLU A 10 -25.22 7.05 19.57
CA GLU A 10 -26.30 7.29 20.53
C GLU A 10 -27.08 8.60 20.25
N ARG A 11 -28.42 8.55 20.19
CA ARG A 11 -29.36 9.18 21.15
C ARG A 11 -30.83 9.13 20.66
N ASN A 12 -31.72 9.05 21.65
CA ASN A 12 -33.18 8.98 21.62
C ASN A 12 -33.86 10.16 20.89
N ASP A 13 -34.88 9.90 20.07
CA ASP A 13 -36.28 10.22 20.38
C ASP A 13 -37.25 9.69 19.29
N LEU A 14 -38.42 9.24 19.74
CA LEU A 14 -39.49 8.59 18.97
C LEU A 14 -40.48 9.61 18.38
N GLN A 15 -40.80 9.52 17.08
CA GLN A 15 -42.16 9.26 16.51
C GLN A 15 -42.25 9.54 14.98
N PRO A 16 -43.22 8.94 14.25
CA PRO A 16 -43.06 8.55 12.85
C PRO A 16 -43.81 9.43 11.83
N LEU A 17 -43.31 9.49 10.59
CA LEU A 17 -44.07 10.01 9.45
C LEU A 17 -43.88 9.13 8.20
N ASN A 18 -44.97 8.45 7.85
CA ASN A 18 -45.21 7.83 6.56
C ASN A 18 -45.25 8.88 5.44
N GLN A 19 -44.67 8.56 4.28
CA GLN A 19 -45.02 8.98 2.91
C GLN A 19 -43.78 9.38 2.09
N THR A 20 -43.16 8.45 1.35
CA THR A 20 -42.62 8.73 0.00
C THR A 20 -42.36 7.42 -0.78
N ILE A 21 -43.41 6.81 -1.32
CA ILE A 21 -43.31 5.84 -2.42
C ILE A 21 -44.15 6.39 -3.56
N GLU A 22 -43.71 7.48 -4.18
CA GLU A 22 -44.28 7.96 -5.45
C GLU A 22 -43.40 8.98 -6.20
N TYR A 23 -42.08 8.85 -6.15
CA TYR A 23 -41.17 9.74 -6.92
C TYR A 23 -40.10 9.02 -7.75
N GLN A 24 -40.06 7.67 -7.74
CA GLN A 24 -39.06 6.90 -8.50
C GLN A 24 -39.61 6.15 -9.74
N LYS A 25 -40.83 6.47 -10.20
CA LYS A 25 -41.42 5.83 -11.40
C LYS A 25 -41.39 6.67 -12.68
N THR A 26 -40.74 7.83 -12.69
CA THR A 26 -40.81 8.75 -13.86
C THR A 26 -39.46 9.12 -14.48
N VAL A 27 -38.33 8.60 -14.00
CA VAL A 27 -36.99 8.97 -14.53
C VAL A 27 -36.31 7.85 -15.33
N THR A 28 -36.89 6.65 -15.39
CA THR A 28 -36.31 5.50 -16.12
C THR A 28 -36.97 5.24 -17.48
N ARG A 29 -37.47 6.29 -18.16
CA ARG A 29 -38.12 6.17 -19.49
C ARG A 29 -37.67 7.23 -20.51
N ALA A 30 -36.47 7.79 -20.38
CA ALA A 30 -35.98 8.82 -21.30
C ALA A 30 -34.50 8.64 -21.74
N TYR A 31 -33.92 7.45 -21.60
CA TYR A 31 -32.53 7.18 -22.01
C TYR A 31 -32.31 5.87 -22.78
N SER A 32 -33.36 5.27 -23.34
CA SER A 32 -33.27 4.01 -24.11
C SER A 32 -33.62 4.14 -25.60
N GLU A 33 -33.71 5.35 -26.16
CA GLU A 33 -34.06 5.57 -27.57
C GLU A 33 -33.19 6.66 -28.20
N SER A 34 -31.91 6.36 -28.45
CA SER A 34 -31.07 7.17 -29.37
C SER A 34 -29.80 6.47 -29.91
N LEU A 35 -29.63 5.15 -29.76
CA LEU A 35 -28.43 4.44 -30.24
C LEU A 35 -28.76 3.15 -31.01
N ILE A 36 -29.73 3.22 -31.93
CA ILE A 36 -29.94 2.19 -32.95
C ILE A 36 -30.23 2.88 -34.28
N GLN A 37 -29.19 3.33 -34.97
CA GLN A 37 -29.14 3.37 -36.43
C GLN A 37 -27.73 3.78 -36.87
N ILE A 38 -27.18 3.01 -37.81
CA ILE A 38 -25.85 3.06 -38.44
C ILE A 38 -24.99 1.92 -37.92
N ASP A 39 -25.12 0.76 -38.57
CA ASP A 39 -24.01 -0.12 -38.98
C ASP A 39 -24.60 -1.37 -39.64
N ASP A 40 -24.98 -1.21 -40.91
CA ASP A 40 -25.24 -2.32 -41.84
C ASP A 40 -24.74 -1.87 -43.23
N LEU A 41 -23.42 -1.86 -43.41
CA LEU A 41 -22.81 -2.01 -44.72
C LEU A 41 -21.35 -2.44 -44.54
N VAL A 42 -20.95 -3.47 -45.29
CA VAL A 42 -19.57 -3.97 -45.47
C VAL A 42 -19.11 -5.04 -44.47
N ILE A 43 -19.81 -6.18 -44.46
CA ILE A 43 -19.18 -7.49 -44.29
C ILE A 43 -19.45 -8.28 -45.56
N MET A 44 -18.48 -8.31 -46.50
CA MET A 44 -18.26 -9.40 -47.46
C MET A 44 -16.98 -9.12 -48.26
N ALA A 45 -16.03 -10.07 -48.20
CA ALA A 45 -14.67 -10.15 -48.77
C ALA A 45 -13.63 -10.01 -47.65
N SER A 46 -12.81 -11.00 -47.30
CA SER A 46 -12.14 -11.97 -48.16
C SER A 46 -11.54 -13.10 -47.31
N MET A 47 -11.79 -14.35 -47.70
CA MET A 47 -11.02 -15.52 -47.29
C MET A 47 -10.14 -15.97 -48.46
N ALA A 48 -8.93 -16.43 -48.12
CA ALA A 48 -8.09 -17.44 -48.78
C ALA A 48 -6.73 -17.01 -49.38
N LEU A 49 -5.76 -17.91 -49.17
CA LEU A 49 -4.40 -18.07 -49.72
C LEU A 49 -3.29 -17.34 -48.92
N TRP A 50 -2.25 -17.96 -48.35
CA TRP A 50 -1.38 -19.06 -48.81
C TRP A 50 -0.74 -19.88 -47.66
N LEU A 51 -0.30 -21.09 -48.01
CA LEU A 51 0.46 -22.07 -47.24
C LEU A 51 2.00 -21.83 -47.28
N THR A 52 2.66 -22.32 -46.22
CA THR A 52 4.08 -22.73 -46.06
C THR A 52 5.22 -21.70 -46.08
N ALA A 53 5.94 -21.57 -44.96
CA ALA A 53 7.39 -21.79 -44.86
C ALA A 53 7.84 -21.88 -43.38
N LEU A 54 8.37 -23.05 -42.99
CA LEU A 54 9.20 -23.20 -41.80
C LEU A 54 10.57 -22.56 -42.06
N ALA A 55 10.98 -21.63 -41.20
CA ALA A 55 12.39 -21.31 -40.99
C ALA A 55 12.59 -20.87 -39.53
N VAL A 56 13.34 -21.69 -38.80
CA VAL A 56 13.88 -21.38 -37.47
C VAL A 56 14.80 -20.18 -37.61
N ALA A 57 14.43 -19.05 -37.01
CA ALA A 57 15.32 -17.91 -36.83
C ALA A 57 15.36 -17.59 -35.33
N SER A 58 16.43 -18.03 -34.67
CA SER A 58 16.86 -17.53 -33.37
C SER A 58 17.17 -16.04 -33.49
N THR A 59 16.29 -15.18 -33.00
CA THR A 59 16.55 -13.74 -32.90
C THR A 59 16.74 -13.36 -31.44
N THR A 60 17.97 -13.06 -31.07
CA THR A 60 18.29 -12.25 -29.89
C THR A 60 17.61 -10.88 -30.07
N ALA A 61 16.53 -10.63 -29.36
CA ALA A 61 15.83 -9.35 -29.41
C ALA A 61 16.65 -8.28 -28.69
N SER A 62 17.30 -7.43 -29.46
CA SER A 62 17.65 -6.07 -29.03
C SER A 62 16.40 -5.19 -29.22
N PRO A 63 16.07 -4.27 -28.30
CA PRO A 63 14.90 -3.42 -28.44
C PRO A 63 15.20 -2.26 -29.41
N LEU A 64 14.40 -2.13 -30.47
CA LEU A 64 14.28 -0.91 -31.29
C LEU A 64 12.78 -0.73 -31.58
N SER A 65 12.16 0.42 -31.30
CA SER A 65 12.49 1.72 -31.89
C SER A 65 12.25 2.91 -30.94
N PRO A 66 12.86 4.08 -31.24
CA PRO A 66 13.12 5.14 -30.27
C PRO A 66 11.96 6.12 -30.16
N VAL A 67 11.33 6.17 -28.99
CA VAL A 67 10.94 7.48 -28.44
C VAL A 67 12.26 8.26 -28.29
N LYS A 68 12.31 9.54 -28.69
CA LYS A 68 13.52 10.37 -28.52
C LYS A 68 14.14 10.10 -27.14
N PRO A 69 15.34 9.49 -27.03
CA PRO A 69 15.87 9.02 -25.76
C PRO A 69 16.15 10.13 -24.73
N ASN A 70 16.16 11.40 -25.18
CA ASN A 70 16.67 12.53 -24.41
C ASN A 70 15.61 13.54 -23.94
N SER A 71 14.30 13.32 -24.10
CA SER A 71 13.32 14.34 -23.65
C SER A 71 12.82 14.15 -22.22
N CYS A 72 12.80 12.92 -21.70
CA CYS A 72 12.19 12.62 -20.39
C CYS A 72 13.21 12.41 -19.25
N VAL A 73 14.50 12.46 -19.56
CA VAL A 73 15.62 12.37 -18.62
C VAL A 73 16.33 13.73 -18.62
N LEU A 74 16.80 14.16 -17.45
CA LEU A 74 17.52 15.42 -17.29
C LEU A 74 18.84 15.41 -18.06
N ASP A 75 18.99 16.31 -19.03
CA ASP A 75 20.26 16.67 -19.65
C ASP A 75 20.73 18.00 -19.04
N ALA A 76 21.69 17.95 -18.13
CA ALA A 76 22.11 19.14 -17.39
C ALA A 76 22.75 20.22 -18.27
N GLU A 77 23.31 19.88 -19.43
CA GLU A 77 23.90 20.86 -20.35
C GLU A 77 22.81 21.64 -21.08
N ILE A 78 21.78 20.92 -21.52
CA ILE A 78 20.65 21.48 -22.28
C ILE A 78 19.59 22.09 -21.36
N ASP A 79 19.08 21.32 -20.40
CA ASP A 79 17.91 21.69 -19.60
C ASP A 79 18.18 22.82 -18.61
N LEU A 80 19.43 22.96 -18.16
CA LEU A 80 19.83 24.03 -17.25
C LEU A 80 20.45 25.22 -18.00
N GLN A 81 20.44 25.21 -19.33
CA GLN A 81 20.96 26.31 -20.14
C GLN A 81 20.19 27.59 -19.80
N GLY A 82 20.90 28.67 -19.47
CA GLY A 82 20.29 29.94 -19.07
C GLY A 82 19.91 30.05 -17.59
N VAL A 83 20.05 28.99 -16.80
CA VAL A 83 19.96 29.07 -15.34
C VAL A 83 21.21 29.75 -14.78
N THR A 84 21.03 30.74 -13.89
CA THR A 84 22.12 31.48 -13.26
C THR A 84 23.05 30.54 -12.51
N SER A 85 24.36 30.85 -12.47
CA SER A 85 25.35 29.98 -11.82
C SER A 85 25.03 29.73 -10.33
N ALA A 86 24.45 30.71 -9.65
CA ALA A 86 24.04 30.60 -8.25
C ALA A 86 22.99 29.48 -8.03
N VAL A 87 21.96 29.42 -8.87
CA VAL A 87 20.85 28.47 -8.71
C VAL A 87 21.09 27.16 -9.47
N ARG A 88 21.85 27.20 -10.58
CA ARG A 88 22.16 26.02 -11.42
C ARG A 88 22.77 24.88 -10.62
N SER A 89 23.62 25.19 -9.65
CA SER A 89 24.28 24.19 -8.79
C SER A 89 23.31 23.31 -8.00
N LEU A 90 22.10 23.82 -7.71
CA LEU A 90 21.08 23.09 -6.94
C LEU A 90 20.48 21.92 -7.73
N PHE A 91 20.55 21.95 -9.06
CA PHE A 91 19.93 20.94 -9.93
C PHE A 91 20.94 19.94 -10.54
N LEU A 92 22.24 20.12 -10.30
CA LEU A 92 23.29 19.25 -10.85
C LEU A 92 23.38 17.91 -10.10
N PRO A 93 23.65 16.79 -10.80
CA PRO A 93 23.92 15.49 -10.19
C PRO A 93 25.27 15.48 -9.43
N SER A 94 25.46 14.52 -8.53
CA SER A 94 26.63 14.52 -7.63
C SER A 94 27.97 14.31 -8.34
N SER A 95 28.03 13.67 -9.51
CA SER A 95 29.28 13.55 -10.28
C SER A 95 29.85 14.90 -10.72
N ILE A 96 29.02 15.97 -10.64
CA ILE A 96 29.31 17.32 -11.11
C ILE A 96 29.34 18.34 -9.94
N ALA A 97 28.72 18.02 -8.80
CA ALA A 97 28.57 18.92 -7.66
C ALA A 97 29.28 18.44 -6.39
N THR A 98 29.92 19.36 -5.65
CA THR A 98 30.47 19.08 -4.32
C THR A 98 29.32 18.82 -3.34
N PRO A 99 29.33 17.71 -2.58
CA PRO A 99 28.27 17.42 -1.61
C PRO A 99 28.12 18.57 -0.61
N HIS A 100 26.88 18.97 -0.30
CA HIS A 100 26.63 19.92 0.78
C HIS A 100 27.01 19.25 2.11
N ASN A 101 28.21 19.56 2.62
CA ASN A 101 28.68 19.05 3.91
C ASN A 101 27.96 19.82 5.04
N SER A 102 26.70 19.47 5.28
CA SER A 102 25.91 20.09 6.34
C SER A 102 26.42 19.62 7.69
N THR A 103 27.00 20.54 8.45
CA THR A 103 27.28 20.35 9.89
C THR A 103 26.02 20.45 10.75
N SER A 104 24.86 20.76 10.15
CA SER A 104 23.59 20.84 10.85
C SER A 104 23.11 19.44 11.27
N ARG A 105 22.63 19.37 12.50
CA ARG A 105 21.97 18.18 13.04
C ARG A 105 20.67 17.86 12.31
N CYS A 106 19.94 18.87 11.86
CA CYS A 106 18.63 18.70 11.22
C CYS A 106 18.68 19.00 9.72
N LYS A 107 17.73 18.42 8.97
CA LYS A 107 17.39 18.87 7.61
C LYS A 107 17.02 20.36 7.63
N VAL A 108 17.05 21.01 6.47
CA VAL A 108 16.78 22.45 6.33
C VAL A 108 15.27 22.70 6.27
N TYR A 109 14.79 23.69 7.04
CA TYR A 109 13.39 24.09 7.20
C TYR A 109 13.19 25.58 6.86
N PRO A 110 11.94 26.05 6.62
CA PRO A 110 11.65 27.42 6.17
C PRO A 110 12.29 28.55 6.99
N ASP A 111 12.41 28.38 8.30
CA ASP A 111 12.97 29.40 9.20
C ASP A 111 14.51 29.35 9.29
N ASP A 112 15.15 28.37 8.65
CA ASP A 112 16.61 28.21 8.69
C ASP A 112 17.27 29.13 7.64
N PRO A 113 18.43 29.78 7.94
CA PRO A 113 19.13 30.64 6.98
C PRO A 113 19.55 29.97 5.67
N GLN A 114 19.65 28.63 5.68
CA GLN A 114 19.99 27.79 4.53
C GLN A 114 18.78 27.44 3.66
N TRP A 115 17.57 27.84 4.05
CA TRP A 115 16.38 27.59 3.25
C TRP A 115 16.54 28.16 1.84
N PRO A 116 16.16 27.42 0.78
CA PRO A 116 16.33 27.91 -0.58
C PRO A 116 15.54 29.19 -0.82
N SER A 117 16.13 30.11 -1.60
CA SER A 117 15.48 31.37 -1.97
C SER A 117 14.25 31.16 -2.84
N ASP A 118 13.38 32.18 -2.91
CA ASP A 118 12.22 32.17 -3.81
C ASP A 118 12.62 31.98 -5.28
N GLU A 119 13.78 32.51 -5.70
CA GLU A 119 14.34 32.27 -7.03
C GLU A 119 14.63 30.79 -7.27
N ALA A 120 15.19 30.10 -6.26
CA ALA A 120 15.48 28.67 -6.35
C ALA A 120 14.21 27.82 -6.48
N TRP A 121 13.18 28.12 -5.68
CA TRP A 121 11.87 27.44 -5.77
C TRP A 121 11.16 27.74 -7.09
N SER A 122 11.15 29.01 -7.53
CA SER A 122 10.59 29.41 -8.82
C SER A 122 11.28 28.70 -9.97
N LYS A 123 12.62 28.56 -9.91
CA LYS A 123 13.36 27.86 -10.94
C LYS A 123 13.09 26.35 -10.96
N LEU A 124 12.92 25.70 -9.81
CA LEU A 124 12.47 24.31 -9.75
C LEU A 124 11.09 24.16 -10.44
N ASN A 125 10.18 25.10 -10.20
CA ASN A 125 8.87 25.10 -10.85
C ASN A 125 8.99 25.23 -12.38
N GLU A 126 9.77 26.19 -12.87
CA GLU A 126 9.99 26.38 -14.31
C GLU A 126 10.63 25.15 -14.97
N LEU A 127 11.67 24.57 -14.37
CA LEU A 127 12.38 23.41 -14.91
C LEU A 127 11.53 22.13 -14.91
N THR A 128 10.52 22.05 -14.05
CA THR A 128 9.53 20.96 -14.02
C THR A 128 8.29 21.26 -14.88
N GLY A 129 8.28 22.38 -15.61
CA GLY A 129 7.17 22.81 -16.45
C GLY A 129 5.91 23.13 -15.65
N ASP A 130 6.06 23.95 -14.62
CA ASP A 130 4.99 24.45 -13.74
C ASP A 130 4.26 23.37 -12.93
N ARG A 131 5.04 22.40 -12.41
CA ARG A 131 4.52 21.25 -11.65
C ARG A 131 4.82 21.30 -10.16
N VAL A 132 5.36 22.41 -9.64
CA VAL A 132 5.56 22.61 -8.21
C VAL A 132 4.33 23.28 -7.61
N LEU A 133 3.67 22.57 -6.70
CA LEU A 133 2.66 23.14 -5.81
C LEU A 133 3.39 23.79 -4.62
N ASN A 134 3.18 25.09 -4.45
CA ASN A 134 3.70 25.85 -3.31
C ASN A 134 2.65 25.92 -2.21
N ALA A 135 3.00 25.41 -1.02
CA ALA A 135 2.18 25.42 0.19
C ALA A 135 0.71 24.97 -0.02
N PRO A 136 0.43 23.87 -0.76
CA PRO A 136 -0.94 23.43 -1.05
C PRO A 136 -1.77 23.28 0.23
N THR A 137 -3.02 23.72 0.19
CA THR A 137 -3.87 23.78 1.39
C THR A 137 -4.37 22.37 1.79
N PRO A 138 -4.25 21.97 3.07
CA PRO A 138 -4.83 20.70 3.55
C PRO A 138 -6.34 20.62 3.29
N LEU A 139 -6.88 19.44 2.99
CA LEU A 139 -8.28 19.29 2.60
C LEU A 139 -9.23 19.84 3.66
N ALA A 140 -8.94 19.56 4.94
CA ALA A 140 -9.79 19.96 6.06
C ALA A 140 -9.66 21.45 6.44
N ALA A 141 -8.80 22.25 5.80
CA ALA A 141 -8.66 23.67 6.10
C ALA A 141 -9.98 24.44 5.94
N VAL A 142 -10.82 24.02 4.99
CA VAL A 142 -12.15 24.57 4.75
C VAL A 142 -13.09 24.49 5.96
N CYS A 143 -12.78 23.62 6.92
CA CYS A 143 -13.56 23.45 8.15
C CYS A 143 -13.18 24.43 9.27
N TYR A 144 -12.11 25.21 9.11
CA TYR A 144 -11.59 26.09 10.15
C TYR A 144 -11.71 27.56 9.77
N PRO A 145 -11.94 28.47 10.73
CA PRO A 145 -11.97 29.90 10.46
C PRO A 145 -10.66 30.37 9.80
N GLY A 146 -10.76 31.08 8.68
CA GLY A 146 -9.60 31.54 7.92
C GLY A 146 -9.96 31.93 6.49
N ALA A 147 -8.94 32.22 5.68
CA ALA A 147 -9.11 32.58 4.28
C ALA A 147 -9.72 31.43 3.43
N ASP A 148 -9.43 30.18 3.81
CA ASP A 148 -9.89 28.99 3.11
C ASP A 148 -11.24 28.45 3.63
N TYR A 149 -11.87 29.10 4.62
CA TYR A 149 -13.10 28.59 5.23
C TYR A 149 -14.24 28.46 4.20
N ASP A 150 -14.79 27.25 4.08
CA ASP A 150 -15.95 26.94 3.27
C ASP A 150 -16.81 25.89 4.02
N GLY A 151 -17.85 26.38 4.69
CA GLY A 151 -18.76 25.54 5.45
C GLY A 151 -19.56 24.56 4.59
N ALA A 152 -19.83 24.89 3.32
CA ALA A 152 -20.51 23.97 2.41
C ALA A 152 -19.58 22.81 2.06
N LYS A 153 -18.32 23.11 1.68
CA LYS A 153 -17.33 22.07 1.41
C LYS A 153 -17.02 21.22 2.64
N CYS A 154 -16.88 21.84 3.81
CA CYS A 154 -16.67 21.12 5.06
C CYS A 154 -17.81 20.12 5.34
N SER A 155 -19.06 20.49 5.03
CA SER A 155 -20.22 19.61 5.24
C SER A 155 -20.20 18.35 4.35
N GLU A 156 -19.46 18.36 3.24
CA GLU A 156 -19.24 17.17 2.40
C GLU A 156 -18.31 16.15 3.08
N TYR A 157 -17.42 16.60 3.97
CA TYR A 157 -16.45 15.75 4.69
C TYR A 157 -17.06 15.03 5.89
N THR A 158 -18.20 14.37 5.64
CA THR A 158 -18.81 13.42 6.59
C THR A 158 -17.85 12.28 6.94
N LEU A 159 -18.09 11.58 8.06
CA LEU A 159 -17.33 10.38 8.43
C LEU A 159 -17.22 9.37 7.28
N ALA A 160 -18.33 9.10 6.59
CA ALA A 160 -18.36 8.13 5.49
C ALA A 160 -17.63 8.61 4.23
N ALA A 161 -17.61 9.93 3.97
CA ALA A 161 -16.89 10.49 2.84
C ALA A 161 -15.38 10.54 3.12
N TRP A 162 -14.99 11.02 4.30
CA TRP A 162 -13.60 11.15 4.70
C TRP A 162 -12.88 9.81 4.79
N GLN A 163 -13.61 8.73 5.08
CA GLN A 163 -13.00 7.40 5.17
C GLN A 163 -12.68 6.75 3.83
N LYS A 164 -13.14 7.29 2.70
CA LYS A 164 -12.89 6.72 1.38
C LYS A 164 -11.48 7.04 0.93
N SER A 165 -10.69 6.00 0.64
CA SER A 165 -9.32 6.17 0.14
C SER A 165 -9.25 6.98 -1.17
N TYR A 166 -10.27 6.91 -2.04
CA TYR A 166 -10.39 7.74 -3.24
C TYR A 166 -10.26 9.26 -2.99
N LEU A 167 -10.75 9.76 -1.85
CA LEU A 167 -10.62 11.19 -1.50
C LEU A 167 -9.16 11.60 -1.31
N HIS A 168 -8.37 10.73 -0.69
CA HIS A 168 -7.01 11.03 -0.22
C HIS A 168 -5.93 10.69 -1.26
N MET A 169 -6.15 9.68 -2.09
CA MET A 169 -5.15 9.24 -3.08
C MET A 169 -4.86 10.29 -4.16
N VAL A 170 -5.84 11.14 -4.49
CA VAL A 170 -5.74 12.19 -5.51
C VAL A 170 -5.28 13.53 -4.93
N ASP A 171 -5.20 13.64 -3.61
CA ASP A 171 -4.68 14.84 -2.95
C ASP A 171 -3.14 14.78 -2.89
N PRO A 172 -2.42 15.88 -3.18
CA PRO A 172 -0.96 15.90 -3.20
C PRO A 172 -0.28 15.79 -1.83
N ILE A 173 -0.99 16.04 -0.72
CA ILE A 173 -0.41 16.15 0.62
C ILE A 173 -1.10 15.33 1.72
N GLU A 174 -2.33 14.87 1.52
CA GLU A 174 -3.03 14.02 2.51
C GLU A 174 -2.41 12.63 2.64
N MET A 175 -2.53 12.07 3.84
CA MET A 175 -2.17 10.69 4.13
C MET A 175 -3.39 9.95 4.69
N MET A 176 -3.47 8.65 4.42
CA MET A 176 -4.53 7.79 4.94
C MET A 176 -4.28 7.32 6.38
N SER A 177 -3.24 7.88 7.01
CA SER A 177 -2.81 7.61 8.39
C SER A 177 -2.76 8.91 9.20
N PRO A 178 -3.91 9.41 9.68
CA PRO A 178 -4.00 10.71 10.35
C PRO A 178 -3.06 10.84 11.55
N VAL A 179 -2.96 9.78 12.36
CA VAL A 179 -2.04 9.73 13.53
C VAL A 179 -0.59 9.91 13.10
N ALA A 180 -0.18 9.25 12.01
CA ALA A 180 1.18 9.32 11.50
C ALA A 180 1.48 10.66 10.79
N GLN A 181 0.47 11.29 10.20
CA GLN A 181 0.57 12.64 9.63
C GLN A 181 0.63 13.73 10.70
N GLY A 182 0.03 13.50 11.87
CA GLY A 182 0.09 14.38 13.03
C GLY A 182 -1.24 15.00 13.45
N MET A 183 -2.34 14.73 12.73
CA MET A 183 -3.69 15.20 13.07
C MET A 183 -3.78 16.74 13.26
N THR A 184 -3.00 17.50 12.50
CA THR A 184 -2.92 18.96 12.65
C THR A 184 -3.97 19.72 11.84
N CYS A 185 -4.69 19.03 10.97
CA CYS A 185 -5.79 19.56 10.19
C CYS A 185 -6.74 18.43 9.77
N THR A 186 -7.76 18.17 10.58
CA THR A 186 -8.76 17.12 10.32
C THR A 186 -10.16 17.72 10.39
N PRO A 187 -11.20 17.13 9.76
CA PRO A 187 -12.56 17.59 9.96
C PRO A 187 -12.94 17.56 11.45
N PRO A 188 -13.43 18.67 12.05
CA PRO A 188 -13.70 18.76 13.49
C PRO A 188 -14.66 17.69 14.03
N MET A 189 -15.53 17.16 13.19
CA MET A 189 -16.44 16.06 13.56
C MET A 189 -15.73 14.72 13.81
N LEU A 190 -14.50 14.56 13.32
CA LEU A 190 -13.66 13.37 13.52
C LEU A 190 -12.67 13.59 14.66
N PHE A 191 -11.97 14.71 14.59
CA PHE A 191 -11.02 15.19 15.58
C PHE A 191 -10.90 16.70 15.37
N ASP A 192 -11.22 17.48 16.40
CA ASP A 192 -11.04 18.93 16.38
C ASP A 192 -9.61 19.25 16.80
N SER A 193 -8.78 19.62 15.82
CA SER A 193 -7.40 20.06 16.07
C SER A 193 -7.31 21.50 16.59
N HIS A 194 -8.45 22.14 16.86
CA HIS A 194 -8.57 23.53 17.32
C HIS A 194 -7.85 24.54 16.41
N GLY A 195 -7.88 24.25 15.11
CA GLY A 195 -7.19 24.98 14.05
C GLY A 195 -6.68 24.03 12.98
N CYS A 196 -6.27 24.58 11.85
CA CYS A 196 -5.61 23.84 10.78
C CYS A 196 -4.19 24.37 10.62
N THR A 197 -3.19 23.53 10.90
CA THR A 197 -1.77 23.88 10.70
C THR A 197 -1.07 22.89 9.78
N ARG A 198 0.05 23.33 9.20
CA ARG A 198 0.85 22.54 8.24
C ARG A 198 1.35 21.22 8.80
N GLY A 199 1.59 21.11 10.10
CA GLY A 199 2.01 19.88 10.78
C GLY A 199 2.99 19.00 10.01
N GLY A 200 2.64 17.73 9.81
CA GLY A 200 3.41 16.75 9.04
C GLY A 200 3.15 16.75 7.52
N TYR A 201 2.44 17.74 6.99
CA TYR A 201 2.27 17.92 5.54
C TYR A 201 3.54 18.56 4.93
N PRO A 202 3.89 18.22 3.67
CA PRO A 202 5.00 18.87 2.98
C PRO A 202 4.69 20.35 2.67
N MET A 203 5.75 21.15 2.51
CA MET A 203 5.63 22.56 2.10
C MET A 203 5.51 22.69 0.59
N TYR A 204 6.29 21.90 -0.15
CA TYR A 204 6.31 21.91 -1.61
C TYR A 204 6.03 20.52 -2.15
N VAL A 205 5.32 20.44 -3.28
CA VAL A 205 5.05 19.17 -3.96
C VAL A 205 5.40 19.27 -5.43
N VAL A 206 6.27 18.40 -5.92
CA VAL A 206 6.49 18.20 -7.36
C VAL A 206 5.50 17.15 -7.84
N ASN A 207 4.53 17.57 -8.65
CA ASN A 207 3.62 16.65 -9.33
C ASN A 207 4.37 15.94 -10.48
N ALA A 208 4.97 14.79 -10.20
CA ALA A 208 5.88 14.14 -11.13
C ALA A 208 5.12 13.28 -12.15
N THR A 209 5.43 13.47 -13.44
CA THR A 209 4.83 12.72 -14.57
C THR A 209 5.89 12.06 -15.44
N GLU A 210 7.16 12.43 -15.28
CA GLU A 210 8.31 11.86 -16.00
C GLU A 210 9.57 11.84 -15.10
N PRO A 211 10.58 11.01 -15.44
CA PRO A 211 11.80 10.89 -14.64
C PRO A 211 12.56 12.21 -14.41
N LYS A 212 12.59 13.12 -15.39
CA LYS A 212 13.24 14.43 -15.26
C LYS A 212 12.74 15.24 -14.06
N HIS A 213 11.43 15.26 -13.79
CA HIS A 213 10.89 15.98 -12.62
C HIS A 213 11.43 15.40 -11.32
N VAL A 214 11.58 14.08 -11.26
CA VAL A 214 12.13 13.36 -10.11
C VAL A 214 13.63 13.68 -9.94
N GLN A 215 14.40 13.67 -11.03
CA GLN A 215 15.83 14.02 -11.00
C GLN A 215 16.05 15.45 -10.48
N LEU A 216 15.27 16.42 -10.97
CA LEU A 216 15.33 17.80 -10.52
C LEU A 216 15.03 17.92 -9.02
N ALA A 217 13.98 17.26 -8.53
CA ALA A 217 13.59 17.30 -7.12
C ALA A 217 14.61 16.60 -6.19
N VAL A 218 15.14 15.45 -6.61
CA VAL A 218 16.19 14.72 -5.87
C VAL A 218 17.47 15.56 -5.78
N ASN A 219 17.92 16.14 -6.89
CA ASN A 219 19.09 17.01 -6.90
C ASN A 219 18.87 18.25 -6.04
N PHE A 220 17.72 18.91 -6.17
CA PHE A 220 17.37 20.08 -5.38
C PHE A 220 17.40 19.76 -3.88
N ALA A 221 16.73 18.70 -3.42
CA ALA A 221 16.71 18.34 -2.01
C ALA A 221 18.10 17.94 -1.48
N ARG A 222 18.87 17.15 -2.25
CA ARG A 222 20.24 16.78 -1.87
C ARG A 222 21.14 18.01 -1.72
N ASN A 223 21.12 18.91 -2.69
CA ASN A 223 22.05 20.03 -2.76
C ASN A 223 21.66 21.19 -1.83
N THR A 224 20.40 21.26 -1.40
CA THR A 224 19.90 22.27 -0.43
C THR A 224 19.83 21.75 1.01
N GLY A 225 19.79 20.43 1.20
CA GLY A 225 19.57 19.81 2.52
C GLY A 225 18.11 19.82 2.98
N VAL A 226 17.16 20.26 2.14
CA VAL A 226 15.72 20.16 2.41
C VAL A 226 15.33 18.69 2.56
N ARG A 227 14.43 18.39 3.49
CA ARG A 227 13.88 17.04 3.66
C ARG A 227 13.12 16.63 2.38
N LEU A 228 13.47 15.48 1.82
CA LEU A 228 12.74 14.88 0.70
C LEU A 228 11.73 13.86 1.22
N VAL A 229 10.52 13.88 0.67
CA VAL A 229 9.45 12.90 0.89
C VAL A 229 9.03 12.34 -0.48
N ILE A 230 8.64 11.07 -0.51
CA ILE A 230 8.11 10.44 -1.72
C ILE A 230 6.70 9.95 -1.39
N LYS A 231 5.71 10.48 -2.11
CA LYS A 231 4.30 10.08 -1.96
C LYS A 231 3.80 9.52 -3.27
N ASN A 232 3.29 8.29 -3.20
CA ASN A 232 2.42 7.75 -4.26
C ASN A 232 0.97 8.09 -3.90
N THR A 233 0.30 7.22 -3.15
CA THR A 233 -1.12 7.34 -2.81
C THR A 233 -1.37 7.92 -1.41
N GLY A 234 -0.38 7.89 -0.51
CA GLY A 234 -0.56 8.25 0.90
C GLY A 234 -1.08 7.12 1.80
N HIS A 235 -1.09 5.87 1.31
CA HIS A 235 -1.55 4.68 2.04
C HIS A 235 -0.70 4.26 3.25
N ASP A 236 0.52 4.77 3.40
CA ASP A 236 1.49 4.19 4.36
C ASP A 236 1.06 4.32 5.83
N PHE A 237 0.91 3.17 6.50
CA PHE A 237 0.41 3.06 7.88
C PHE A 237 1.36 3.71 8.90
N LEU A 238 2.65 3.75 8.57
CA LEU A 238 3.72 4.26 9.40
C LEU A 238 4.16 5.63 8.91
N GLY A 239 3.35 6.34 8.15
CA GLY A 239 3.59 7.70 7.65
C GLY A 239 4.89 7.97 6.87
N LYS A 240 5.47 6.97 6.22
CA LYS A 240 6.70 7.08 5.40
C LYS A 240 6.54 7.98 4.17
N SER A 241 5.32 8.36 3.82
CA SER A 241 4.98 9.22 2.67
C SER A 241 4.64 10.66 3.06
N GLY A 242 4.94 11.08 4.29
CA GLY A 242 4.72 12.43 4.79
C GLY A 242 5.97 13.01 5.46
N GLY A 243 5.91 14.29 5.83
CA GLY A 243 7.02 14.99 6.45
C GLY A 243 6.78 16.48 6.54
N LYS A 244 6.86 17.03 7.75
CA LYS A 244 6.79 18.46 8.02
C LYS A 244 7.68 19.25 7.06
N ASP A 245 7.06 20.25 6.42
CA ASP A 245 7.68 21.26 5.56
C ASP A 245 8.64 20.72 4.47
N ALA A 246 8.50 19.44 4.12
CA ALA A 246 9.35 18.76 3.16
C ALA A 246 9.09 19.23 1.72
N LEU A 247 10.01 18.88 0.83
CA LEU A 247 9.73 18.74 -0.60
C LEU A 247 9.20 17.32 -0.85
N SER A 248 7.97 17.19 -1.32
CA SER A 248 7.37 15.91 -1.70
C SER A 248 7.47 15.68 -3.20
N ILE A 249 7.91 14.49 -3.61
CA ILE A 249 7.74 14.00 -4.97
C ILE A 249 6.45 13.20 -5.01
N TRP A 250 5.43 13.75 -5.65
CA TRP A 250 4.13 13.08 -5.81
C TRP A 250 4.12 12.30 -7.12
N THR A 251 4.24 10.98 -7.02
CA THR A 251 4.39 10.08 -8.18
C THR A 251 3.07 9.50 -8.70
N HIS A 252 1.95 9.88 -8.08
CA HIS A 252 0.60 9.39 -8.42
C HIS A 252 0.29 9.46 -9.91
N ASN A 253 0.69 10.54 -10.59
CA ASN A 253 0.34 10.79 -11.99
C ASN A 253 1.24 10.05 -13.00
N MET A 254 2.16 9.19 -12.56
CA MET A 254 2.91 8.28 -13.44
C MET A 254 2.07 7.02 -13.72
N LYS A 255 1.13 7.13 -14.68
CA LYS A 255 0.04 6.16 -14.91
C LYS A 255 0.18 5.25 -16.12
N ASN A 256 1.30 5.30 -16.85
CA ASN A 256 1.46 4.48 -18.06
C ASN A 256 1.36 2.98 -17.73
N ILE A 257 0.62 2.22 -18.55
CA ILE A 257 0.55 0.76 -18.49
C ILE A 257 0.76 0.21 -19.90
N GLU A 258 1.79 -0.61 -20.06
CA GLU A 258 2.17 -1.23 -21.32
C GLU A 258 2.16 -2.75 -21.16
N TYR A 259 1.40 -3.44 -22.01
CA TYR A 259 1.42 -4.89 -22.10
C TYR A 259 2.56 -5.34 -23.02
N ILE A 260 3.42 -6.22 -22.51
CA ILE A 260 4.51 -6.84 -23.24
C ILE A 260 4.13 -8.30 -23.44
N GLU A 261 3.91 -8.72 -24.67
CA GLU A 261 3.45 -10.08 -24.98
C GLU A 261 4.49 -11.14 -24.60
N GLU A 262 5.77 -10.85 -24.83
CA GLU A 262 6.89 -11.71 -24.50
C GLU A 262 8.05 -10.88 -23.90
N TYR A 263 8.41 -11.17 -22.66
CA TYR A 263 9.56 -10.64 -21.95
C TYR A 263 10.48 -11.79 -21.57
N VAL A 264 11.76 -11.65 -21.90
CA VAL A 264 12.78 -12.69 -21.66
C VAL A 264 13.85 -12.17 -20.70
N ASP A 265 14.07 -12.89 -19.61
CA ASP A 265 15.17 -12.69 -18.67
C ASP A 265 15.78 -14.04 -18.30
N GLU A 266 16.97 -14.30 -18.84
CA GLU A 266 17.70 -15.55 -18.62
C GLU A 266 18.18 -15.72 -17.17
N LYS A 267 18.51 -14.62 -16.49
CA LYS A 267 19.02 -14.66 -15.10
C LYS A 267 17.92 -14.95 -14.09
N LEU A 268 16.71 -14.47 -14.36
CA LEU A 268 15.51 -14.77 -13.57
C LEU A 268 14.78 -16.02 -14.05
N ASN A 269 15.26 -16.68 -15.11
CA ASN A 269 14.63 -17.83 -15.75
C ASN A 269 13.14 -17.55 -16.09
N TYR A 270 12.89 -16.41 -16.73
CA TYR A 270 11.56 -15.95 -17.09
C TYR A 270 11.45 -15.73 -18.60
N SER A 271 10.40 -16.28 -19.19
CA SER A 271 9.99 -16.06 -20.59
C SER A 271 8.46 -16.05 -20.58
N GLY A 272 7.85 -14.94 -20.96
CA GLY A 272 6.39 -14.82 -21.00
C GLY A 272 5.89 -13.38 -20.89
N PRO A 273 4.57 -13.19 -20.78
CA PRO A 273 3.97 -11.87 -20.82
C PRO A 273 4.29 -11.03 -19.59
N ALA A 274 4.37 -9.71 -19.74
CA ALA A 274 4.65 -8.79 -18.65
C ALA A 274 3.85 -7.50 -18.79
N PHE A 275 3.81 -6.71 -17.73
CA PHE A 275 3.33 -5.32 -17.77
C PHE A 275 4.43 -4.38 -17.32
N LYS A 276 4.73 -3.36 -18.12
CA LYS A 276 5.53 -2.21 -17.68
C LYS A 276 4.58 -1.11 -17.22
N ASN A 277 4.76 -0.65 -16.00
CA ASN A 277 3.82 0.22 -15.30
C ASN A 277 4.55 1.45 -14.75
N GLY A 278 3.96 2.63 -14.90
CA GLY A 278 4.37 3.79 -14.13
C GLY A 278 4.17 3.52 -12.63
N VAL A 279 5.04 4.09 -11.79
CA VAL A 279 5.03 3.83 -10.34
C VAL A 279 3.71 4.27 -9.67
N GLY A 280 2.96 5.20 -10.30
CA GLY A 280 1.69 5.71 -9.80
C GLY A 280 0.51 4.76 -10.01
N VAL A 281 0.69 3.67 -10.76
CA VAL A 281 -0.37 2.68 -11.05
C VAL A 281 -0.86 1.99 -9.78
N GLN A 282 -2.18 1.91 -9.65
CA GLN A 282 -2.90 1.36 -8.50
C GLN A 282 -3.53 -0.01 -8.83
N ALA A 283 -3.93 -0.76 -7.80
CA ALA A 283 -4.45 -2.12 -7.96
C ALA A 283 -5.62 -2.19 -8.95
N PHE A 284 -6.62 -1.30 -8.80
CA PHE A 284 -7.80 -1.30 -9.68
C PHE A 284 -7.45 -1.04 -11.16
N GLU A 285 -6.39 -0.27 -11.43
CA GLU A 285 -5.96 0.07 -12.79
C GLU A 285 -5.26 -1.12 -13.44
N ILE A 286 -4.29 -1.72 -12.76
CA ILE A 286 -3.52 -2.83 -13.34
C ILE A 286 -4.34 -4.11 -13.44
N TYR A 287 -5.22 -4.39 -12.48
CA TYR A 287 -6.09 -5.58 -12.58
C TYR A 287 -7.06 -5.48 -13.74
N LYS A 288 -7.61 -4.29 -14.00
CA LYS A 288 -8.45 -4.07 -15.19
C LYS A 288 -7.65 -4.26 -16.48
N ALA A 289 -6.47 -3.66 -16.58
CA ALA A 289 -5.61 -3.77 -17.75
C ALA A 289 -5.14 -5.21 -18.02
N ALA A 290 -4.86 -5.98 -16.96
CA ALA A 290 -4.50 -7.40 -17.06
C ALA A 290 -5.68 -8.25 -17.54
N ALA A 291 -6.88 -8.03 -17.00
CA ALA A 291 -8.09 -8.75 -17.39
C ALA A 291 -8.43 -8.56 -18.87
N GLU A 292 -8.26 -7.34 -19.41
CA GLU A 292 -8.45 -7.03 -20.84
C GLU A 292 -7.49 -7.80 -21.76
N LYS A 293 -6.42 -8.39 -21.21
CA LYS A 293 -5.46 -9.24 -21.92
C LYS A 293 -5.60 -10.73 -21.59
N GLY A 294 -6.64 -11.12 -20.83
CA GLY A 294 -6.79 -12.50 -20.33
C GLY A 294 -5.64 -12.90 -19.41
N ARG A 295 -5.13 -11.95 -18.62
CA ARG A 295 -4.01 -12.11 -17.70
C ARG A 295 -4.39 -11.71 -16.28
N VAL A 296 -3.57 -12.16 -15.33
CA VAL A 296 -3.53 -11.63 -13.97
C VAL A 296 -2.11 -11.16 -13.64
N VAL A 297 -2.02 -10.24 -12.69
CA VAL A 297 -0.75 -9.81 -12.08
C VAL A 297 -0.86 -9.93 -10.56
N VAL A 298 0.27 -10.06 -9.87
CA VAL A 298 0.29 -10.02 -8.41
C VAL A 298 0.16 -8.57 -7.94
N GLY A 299 -0.97 -8.24 -7.30
CA GLY A 299 -1.22 -6.95 -6.65
C GLY A 299 -1.87 -7.12 -5.27
N GLY A 300 -2.12 -6.03 -4.55
CA GLY A 300 -2.80 -6.06 -3.26
C GLY A 300 -4.31 -6.24 -3.37
N GLU A 301 -4.99 -6.49 -2.25
CA GLU A 301 -6.46 -6.48 -2.24
C GLU A 301 -7.07 -5.08 -2.25
N GLY A 302 -6.44 -4.08 -1.63
CA GLY A 302 -6.96 -2.71 -1.58
C GLY A 302 -6.97 -2.04 -2.96
N GLU A 303 -8.12 -1.53 -3.36
CA GLU A 303 -8.39 -0.97 -4.69
C GLU A 303 -7.42 0.16 -5.03
N THR A 304 -7.23 1.11 -4.11
CA THR A 304 -6.44 2.33 -4.39
C THR A 304 -4.98 2.22 -3.98
N VAL A 305 -4.50 1.04 -3.55
CA VAL A 305 -3.10 0.84 -3.20
C VAL A 305 -2.22 1.03 -4.43
N GLY A 306 -1.18 1.85 -4.31
CA GLY A 306 -0.17 2.08 -5.35
C GLY A 306 0.77 0.88 -5.44
N VAL A 307 0.35 -0.16 -6.16
CA VAL A 307 1.01 -1.48 -6.19
C VAL A 307 2.44 -1.42 -6.75
N MET A 308 2.76 -0.46 -7.61
CA MET A 308 4.12 -0.29 -8.15
C MET A 308 5.07 0.46 -7.20
N GLY A 309 4.57 1.03 -6.10
CA GLY A 309 5.32 1.80 -5.12
C GLY A 309 5.73 1.01 -3.88
N GLY A 310 5.39 1.55 -2.72
CA GLY A 310 5.73 0.97 -1.41
C GLY A 310 5.23 -0.45 -1.18
N TYR A 311 4.15 -0.87 -1.87
CA TYR A 311 3.62 -2.23 -1.83
C TYR A 311 4.66 -3.25 -2.33
N ILE A 312 5.11 -3.16 -3.59
CA ILE A 312 6.16 -4.03 -4.14
C ILE A 312 7.45 -3.84 -3.36
N GLN A 313 7.82 -2.59 -3.04
CA GLN A 313 9.09 -2.31 -2.39
C GLN A 313 9.14 -2.88 -0.96
N GLY A 314 8.00 -3.08 -0.29
CA GLY A 314 7.91 -3.71 1.03
C GLY A 314 7.70 -5.22 1.03
N GLY A 315 7.49 -5.83 -0.14
CA GLY A 315 7.08 -7.23 -0.31
C GLY A 315 5.74 -7.31 -1.04
N GLY A 316 4.64 -7.03 -0.33
CA GLY A 316 3.29 -7.00 -0.89
C GLY A 316 2.64 -8.39 -0.93
N HIS A 317 1.66 -8.62 -0.05
CA HIS A 317 0.79 -9.79 -0.17
C HIS A 317 -0.39 -9.53 -1.11
N SER A 318 -0.87 -10.63 -1.65
CA SER A 318 -1.88 -10.71 -2.69
C SER A 318 -2.82 -11.89 -2.47
N PRO A 319 -4.08 -11.82 -2.96
CA PRO A 319 -4.91 -13.00 -3.19
C PRO A 319 -4.24 -14.12 -4.01
N LEU A 320 -3.15 -13.81 -4.74
CA LEU A 320 -2.37 -14.75 -5.54
C LEU A 320 -1.05 -15.19 -4.89
N THR A 321 -0.78 -14.80 -3.64
CA THR A 321 0.50 -15.09 -2.94
C THR A 321 0.81 -16.57 -2.85
N GLY A 322 -0.22 -17.39 -2.63
CA GLY A 322 -0.11 -18.85 -2.56
C GLY A 322 0.19 -19.54 -3.90
N LEU A 323 0.15 -18.79 -5.01
CA LEU A 323 0.44 -19.28 -6.36
C LEU A 323 1.74 -18.70 -6.92
N TYR A 324 1.95 -17.38 -6.79
CA TYR A 324 3.00 -16.66 -7.50
C TYR A 324 4.00 -15.92 -6.58
N GLY A 325 3.79 -15.96 -5.26
CA GLY A 325 4.61 -15.25 -4.29
C GLY A 325 4.20 -13.80 -4.06
N THR A 326 5.07 -13.04 -3.42
CA THR A 326 4.82 -11.63 -3.07
C THR A 326 4.87 -10.73 -4.32
N GLY A 327 4.40 -9.48 -4.20
CA GLY A 327 4.55 -8.48 -5.28
C GLY A 327 6.01 -8.29 -5.70
N ALA A 328 6.94 -8.27 -4.74
CA ALA A 328 8.38 -8.19 -5.00
C ALA A 328 8.94 -9.37 -5.81
N ASP A 329 8.36 -10.56 -5.67
CA ASP A 329 8.76 -11.77 -6.41
C ASP A 329 8.38 -11.69 -7.91
N SER A 330 7.42 -10.81 -8.23
CA SER A 330 6.92 -10.59 -9.60
C SER A 330 7.71 -9.56 -10.41
N VAL A 331 8.65 -8.85 -9.80
CA VAL A 331 9.39 -7.77 -10.50
C VAL A 331 10.47 -8.33 -11.42
N LEU A 332 10.52 -7.80 -12.64
CA LEU A 332 11.51 -8.09 -13.68
C LEU A 332 12.52 -6.95 -13.88
N SER A 333 12.06 -5.70 -13.77
CA SER A 333 12.90 -4.50 -13.96
C SER A 333 12.28 -3.28 -13.28
N MET A 334 13.09 -2.32 -12.87
CA MET A 334 12.66 -1.02 -12.35
C MET A 334 13.46 0.13 -12.97
N GLU A 335 12.78 1.22 -13.30
CA GLU A 335 13.41 2.50 -13.63
C GLU A 335 13.45 3.36 -12.37
N VAL A 336 14.62 3.92 -12.04
CA VAL A 336 14.90 4.50 -10.72
C VAL A 336 15.75 5.76 -10.85
N VAL A 337 15.40 6.81 -10.12
CA VAL A 337 16.30 7.94 -9.84
C VAL A 337 17.02 7.69 -8.51
N ARG A 338 18.34 7.57 -8.56
CA ARG A 338 19.19 7.32 -7.37
C ARG A 338 19.46 8.61 -6.58
N ALA A 339 20.07 8.46 -5.41
CA ALA A 339 20.41 9.59 -4.53
C ALA A 339 21.37 10.61 -5.18
N ASP A 340 22.21 10.18 -6.12
CA ASP A 340 23.12 11.03 -6.89
C ASP A 340 22.45 11.80 -8.05
N GLY A 341 21.15 11.55 -8.30
CA GLY A 341 20.36 12.20 -9.35
C GLY A 341 20.36 11.48 -10.70
N GLU A 342 21.08 10.36 -10.83
CA GLU A 342 21.09 9.59 -12.06
C GLU A 342 19.82 8.76 -12.22
N PHE A 343 19.28 8.76 -13.44
CA PHE A 343 18.23 7.84 -13.86
C PHE A 343 18.87 6.54 -14.37
N VAL A 344 18.48 5.42 -13.77
CA VAL A 344 19.04 4.10 -14.09
C VAL A 344 17.96 3.05 -14.23
N VAL A 345 18.30 1.96 -14.94
CA VAL A 345 17.51 0.73 -14.96
C VAL A 345 18.15 -0.28 -14.02
N ALA A 346 17.37 -0.78 -13.06
CA ALA A 346 17.73 -1.83 -12.12
C ALA A 346 16.99 -3.12 -12.49
N ASN A 347 17.76 -4.14 -12.88
CA ASN A 347 17.25 -5.46 -13.25
C ASN A 347 18.26 -6.55 -12.88
N SER A 348 18.07 -7.76 -13.39
CA SER A 348 18.90 -8.94 -13.09
C SER A 348 20.36 -8.85 -13.58
N THR A 349 20.68 -7.92 -14.48
CA THR A 349 22.02 -7.76 -15.08
C THR A 349 22.63 -6.36 -14.89
N SER A 350 21.84 -5.37 -14.47
CA SER A 350 22.24 -3.96 -14.34
C SER A 350 21.74 -3.40 -13.02
N ASN A 351 22.61 -2.68 -12.29
CA ASN A 351 22.33 -2.15 -10.94
C ASN A 351 21.73 -3.23 -10.01
N THR A 352 22.28 -4.44 -10.04
CA THR A 352 21.71 -5.64 -9.40
C THR A 352 21.54 -5.49 -7.88
N ASP A 353 22.44 -4.75 -7.23
CA ASP A 353 22.34 -4.44 -5.80
C ASP A 353 21.10 -3.58 -5.50
N LEU A 354 20.85 -2.54 -6.31
CA LEU A 354 19.68 -1.69 -6.20
C LEU A 354 18.40 -2.47 -6.55
N PHE A 355 18.46 -3.31 -7.58
CA PHE A 355 17.36 -4.19 -7.97
C PHE A 355 16.96 -5.14 -6.84
N TRP A 356 17.95 -5.75 -6.18
CA TRP A 356 17.74 -6.62 -5.03
C TRP A 356 17.12 -5.84 -3.86
N ALA A 357 17.66 -4.66 -3.52
CA ALA A 357 17.19 -3.85 -2.40
C ALA A 357 15.76 -3.32 -2.59
N LEU A 358 15.39 -2.90 -3.81
CA LEU A 358 14.05 -2.38 -4.10
C LEU A 358 12.95 -3.46 -4.12
N ARG A 359 13.32 -4.75 -4.08
CA ARG A 359 12.37 -5.88 -4.07
C ARG A 359 12.23 -6.43 -2.65
N GLY A 360 11.61 -5.65 -1.77
CA GLY A 360 11.31 -6.03 -0.38
C GLY A 360 12.06 -5.23 0.70
N GLY A 361 13.05 -4.42 0.34
CA GLY A 361 13.84 -3.61 1.29
C GLY A 361 13.17 -2.33 1.79
N GLY A 362 11.92 -2.06 1.40
CA GLY A 362 11.13 -0.90 1.81
C GLY A 362 11.25 0.29 0.87
N GLY A 363 10.10 0.96 0.63
CA GLY A 363 10.05 2.17 -0.18
C GLY A 363 10.75 3.37 0.46
N SER A 364 10.95 4.42 -0.33
CA SER A 364 11.52 5.71 0.11
C SER A 364 12.90 5.62 0.78
N THR A 365 13.69 4.60 0.41
CA THR A 365 14.95 4.26 1.09
C THR A 365 16.16 4.22 0.17
N PHE A 366 16.04 3.64 -1.03
CA PHE A 366 17.18 3.40 -1.93
C PHE A 366 17.17 4.23 -3.23
N GLY A 367 16.05 4.87 -3.54
CA GLY A 367 15.84 5.61 -4.78
C GLY A 367 14.35 5.96 -4.97
N VAL A 368 14.07 6.76 -5.99
CA VAL A 368 12.70 7.04 -6.43
C VAL A 368 12.41 6.20 -7.66
N VAL A 369 11.60 5.16 -7.51
CA VAL A 369 11.12 4.35 -8.63
C VAL A 369 10.16 5.17 -9.48
N THR A 370 10.32 5.14 -10.80
CA THR A 370 9.43 5.82 -11.77
C THR A 370 8.60 4.84 -12.59
N SER A 371 9.11 3.63 -12.84
CA SER A 371 8.36 2.54 -13.46
C SER A 371 8.81 1.16 -12.98
N VAL A 372 7.92 0.18 -13.08
CA VAL A 372 8.14 -1.22 -12.68
C VAL A 372 7.60 -2.15 -13.77
N THR A 373 8.42 -3.10 -14.19
CA THR A 373 8.00 -4.21 -15.05
C THR A 373 7.72 -5.44 -14.21
N VAL A 374 6.52 -5.99 -14.29
CA VAL A 374 6.07 -7.16 -13.51
C VAL A 374 5.62 -8.31 -14.41
N LYS A 375 5.82 -9.54 -13.93
CA LYS A 375 5.32 -10.76 -14.55
C LYS A 375 3.79 -10.72 -14.69
N ALA A 376 3.28 -11.29 -15.77
CA ALA A 376 1.86 -11.55 -15.97
C ALA A 376 1.63 -13.06 -16.11
N HIS A 377 0.51 -13.54 -15.60
CA HIS A 377 0.14 -14.94 -15.62
C HIS A 377 -1.17 -15.14 -16.40
N PRO A 378 -1.45 -16.34 -16.93
CA PRO A 378 -2.76 -16.66 -17.48
C PRO A 378 -3.86 -16.36 -16.45
N ASP A 379 -4.99 -15.85 -16.92
CA ASP A 379 -6.18 -15.72 -16.08
C ASP A 379 -6.68 -17.08 -15.61
N LEU A 380 -7.48 -17.06 -14.55
CA LEU A 380 -7.93 -18.25 -13.84
C LEU A 380 -9.32 -18.07 -13.25
N GLU A 381 -10.04 -19.19 -13.16
CA GLU A 381 -11.29 -19.25 -12.41
C GLU A 381 -11.04 -19.02 -10.91
N VAL A 382 -12.02 -18.44 -10.21
CA VAL A 382 -11.92 -18.19 -8.77
C VAL A 382 -13.25 -18.50 -8.10
N THR A 383 -13.19 -19.18 -6.96
CA THR A 383 -14.36 -19.33 -6.09
C THR A 383 -14.15 -18.59 -4.78
N THR A 384 -15.18 -17.91 -4.30
CA THR A 384 -15.15 -17.14 -3.05
C THR A 384 -16.27 -17.56 -2.10
N SER A 385 -16.07 -17.35 -0.80
CA SER A 385 -17.07 -17.55 0.24
C SER A 385 -17.02 -16.38 1.22
N ARG A 386 -18.20 -15.90 1.63
CA ARG A 386 -18.34 -14.73 2.53
C ARG A 386 -19.48 -14.95 3.49
N PHE A 387 -19.15 -15.07 4.77
CA PHE A 387 -20.14 -15.25 5.82
C PHE A 387 -19.56 -14.83 7.17
N GLY A 388 -20.43 -14.64 8.15
CA GLY A 388 -20.03 -14.29 9.50
C GLY A 388 -21.06 -14.77 10.51
N PHE A 389 -20.64 -14.80 11.77
CA PHE A 389 -21.50 -15.12 12.91
C PHE A 389 -20.96 -14.40 14.13
N SER A 390 -21.81 -14.26 15.15
CA SER A 390 -21.45 -13.55 16.37
C SER A 390 -21.69 -14.39 17.63
N SER A 391 -20.97 -14.06 18.69
CA SER A 391 -21.21 -14.65 20.01
C SER A 391 -22.52 -14.20 20.64
N VAL A 392 -23.19 -13.15 20.10
CA VAL A 392 -24.53 -12.74 20.53
C VAL A 392 -25.54 -13.82 20.15
N ASP A 393 -25.40 -14.39 18.96
CA ASP A 393 -26.34 -15.39 18.44
C ASP A 393 -25.98 -16.81 18.88
N THR A 394 -24.69 -17.09 19.07
CA THR A 394 -24.16 -18.44 19.29
C THR A 394 -23.80 -18.74 20.73
N GLY A 395 -23.60 -17.72 21.57
CA GLY A 395 -22.97 -17.83 22.88
C GLY A 395 -21.44 -17.87 22.80
N LYS A 396 -20.76 -17.38 23.85
CA LYS A 396 -19.31 -17.17 23.86
C LYS A 396 -18.49 -18.46 23.64
N GLU A 397 -18.81 -19.54 24.34
CA GLU A 397 -18.03 -20.78 24.22
C GLU A 397 -18.27 -21.50 22.90
N THR A 398 -19.51 -21.48 22.38
CA THR A 398 -19.83 -22.00 21.04
C THR A 398 -19.09 -21.22 19.95
N PHE A 399 -19.07 -19.89 20.05
CA PHE A 399 -18.30 -19.03 19.15
C PHE A 399 -16.81 -19.42 19.14
N TRP A 400 -16.20 -19.55 20.31
CA TRP A 400 -14.78 -19.88 20.41
C TRP A 400 -14.47 -21.32 19.99
N ALA A 401 -15.38 -22.27 20.21
CA ALA A 401 -15.28 -23.62 19.67
C ALA A 401 -15.29 -23.63 18.12
N ALA A 402 -16.07 -22.76 17.49
CA ALA A 402 -16.03 -22.57 16.04
C ALA A 402 -14.69 -21.94 15.58
N MET A 403 -14.21 -20.92 16.29
CA MET A 403 -12.92 -20.28 15.95
C MET A 403 -11.73 -21.24 16.06
N ARG A 404 -11.70 -22.10 17.10
CA ARG A 404 -10.72 -23.18 17.25
C ARG A 404 -10.70 -24.06 16.00
N ALA A 405 -11.87 -24.54 15.59
CA ALA A 405 -11.99 -25.41 14.42
C ALA A 405 -11.53 -24.74 13.12
N TYR A 406 -11.76 -23.43 12.98
CA TYR A 406 -11.25 -22.70 11.82
C TYR A 406 -9.71 -22.60 11.84
N ILE A 407 -9.10 -22.27 12.99
CA ILE A 407 -7.64 -22.22 13.13
C ILE A 407 -6.98 -23.58 12.83
N ASP A 408 -7.66 -24.68 13.14
CA ASP A 408 -7.18 -26.02 12.77
C ASP A 408 -7.04 -26.26 11.25
N SER A 409 -7.78 -25.50 10.43
CA SER A 409 -7.75 -25.63 8.96
C SER A 409 -6.68 -24.78 8.25
N TRP A 410 -5.90 -23.97 8.97
CA TRP A 410 -5.04 -22.96 8.33
C TRP A 410 -3.88 -23.54 7.52
N ILE A 411 -3.30 -24.66 7.94
CA ILE A 411 -2.27 -25.34 7.16
C ILE A 411 -2.87 -25.84 5.85
N ASP A 412 -3.99 -26.56 5.91
CA ASP A 412 -4.63 -27.15 4.73
C ASP A 412 -5.10 -26.06 3.74
N ASN A 413 -5.67 -24.97 4.24
CA ASN A 413 -6.08 -23.83 3.41
C ASN A 413 -4.89 -23.14 2.74
N ALA A 414 -3.79 -22.92 3.48
CA ALA A 414 -2.57 -22.35 2.92
C ALA A 414 -1.96 -23.29 1.86
N ASP A 415 -1.89 -24.60 2.14
CA ASP A 415 -1.36 -25.62 1.23
C ASP A 415 -2.18 -25.75 -0.05
N ALA A 416 -3.50 -25.58 0.06
CA ALA A 416 -4.41 -25.50 -1.07
C ALA A 416 -4.22 -24.23 -1.93
N GLY A 417 -3.39 -23.28 -1.52
CA GLY A 417 -3.15 -22.03 -2.26
C GLY A 417 -4.31 -21.05 -2.19
N THR A 418 -5.11 -21.11 -1.12
CA THR A 418 -6.18 -20.16 -0.86
C THR A 418 -5.64 -18.89 -0.20
N TYR A 419 -6.46 -17.84 -0.22
CA TYR A 419 -6.23 -16.58 0.46
C TYR A 419 -7.48 -16.24 1.26
N THR A 420 -7.35 -16.12 2.59
CA THR A 420 -8.50 -15.76 3.43
C THR A 420 -8.25 -14.42 4.09
N TYR A 421 -9.15 -13.46 3.89
CA TYR A 421 -9.26 -12.24 4.69
C TYR A 421 -10.41 -12.42 5.68
N TRP A 422 -10.12 -12.37 6.98
CA TRP A 422 -11.15 -12.47 8.00
C TRP A 422 -10.84 -11.61 9.22
N THR A 423 -11.89 -11.21 9.92
CA THR A 423 -11.80 -10.26 11.04
C THR A 423 -12.42 -10.82 12.31
N LEU A 424 -11.82 -10.49 13.45
CA LEU A 424 -12.42 -10.62 14.77
C LEU A 424 -12.65 -9.24 15.37
N ILE A 425 -13.92 -8.91 15.59
CA ILE A 425 -14.32 -7.61 16.14
C ILE A 425 -14.94 -7.84 17.51
N PRO A 426 -14.22 -7.52 18.60
CA PRO A 426 -14.81 -7.49 19.93
C PRO A 426 -15.63 -6.21 20.15
N LYS A 427 -16.74 -6.35 20.88
CA LYS A 427 -17.58 -5.23 21.34
C LYS A 427 -18.25 -5.60 22.64
N ASN A 428 -17.91 -4.89 23.73
CA ASN A 428 -18.55 -5.04 25.05
C ASN A 428 -18.66 -6.51 25.51
N GLY A 429 -17.58 -7.28 25.38
CA GLY A 429 -17.54 -8.70 25.78
C GLY A 429 -18.19 -9.68 24.81
N THR A 430 -18.69 -9.20 23.66
CA THR A 430 -19.18 -10.01 22.54
C THR A 430 -18.18 -9.97 21.38
N PHE A 431 -18.23 -10.97 20.51
CA PHE A 431 -17.28 -11.16 19.41
C PHE A 431 -18.01 -11.42 18.11
N ALA A 432 -17.54 -10.83 17.02
CA ALA A 432 -18.02 -11.08 15.67
C ALA A 432 -16.89 -11.61 14.79
N PHE A 433 -17.17 -12.69 14.06
CA PHE A 433 -16.32 -13.26 13.02
C PHE A 433 -16.92 -12.94 11.66
N ALA A 434 -16.08 -12.61 10.68
CA ALA A 434 -16.50 -12.47 9.28
C ALA A 434 -15.39 -12.88 8.31
N PHE A 435 -15.74 -13.66 7.29
CA PHE A 435 -14.98 -13.86 6.06
C PHE A 435 -15.31 -12.76 5.05
N SER A 436 -14.29 -12.07 4.56
CA SER A 436 -14.45 -11.03 3.56
C SER A 436 -13.23 -10.90 2.63
N PRO A 437 -12.84 -11.94 1.86
CA PRO A 437 -13.47 -13.26 1.71
C PRO A 437 -12.56 -14.44 2.15
N PHE A 438 -13.08 -15.67 2.11
CA PHE A 438 -12.26 -16.83 1.68
C PHE A 438 -12.20 -16.82 0.15
N LEU A 439 -11.00 -16.84 -0.43
CA LEU A 439 -10.77 -16.81 -1.88
C LEU A 439 -9.91 -18.00 -2.30
N ALA A 440 -10.39 -18.76 -3.27
CA ALA A 440 -9.79 -19.98 -3.78
C ALA A 440 -9.47 -19.80 -5.28
N PRO A 441 -8.26 -19.30 -5.61
CA PRO A 441 -7.86 -19.10 -6.99
C PRO A 441 -7.54 -20.45 -7.67
N GLY A 442 -7.97 -20.59 -8.93
CA GLY A 442 -7.81 -21.77 -9.76
C GLY A 442 -8.62 -22.97 -9.27
N LYS A 443 -9.77 -22.72 -8.63
CA LYS A 443 -10.62 -23.76 -8.04
C LYS A 443 -12.08 -23.57 -8.42
N SER A 444 -12.67 -24.69 -8.83
CA SER A 444 -14.10 -24.81 -9.04
C SER A 444 -14.88 -24.62 -7.75
N LYS A 445 -16.20 -24.41 -7.90
CA LYS A 445 -17.10 -24.33 -6.74
C LYS A 445 -17.03 -25.58 -5.86
N ALA A 446 -16.92 -26.76 -6.47
CA ALA A 446 -16.87 -28.03 -5.75
C ALA A 446 -15.59 -28.16 -4.92
N GLU A 447 -14.43 -27.85 -5.49
CA GLU A 447 -13.14 -27.91 -4.79
C GLU A 447 -13.07 -26.92 -3.63
N ALA A 448 -13.50 -25.67 -3.86
CA ALA A 448 -13.52 -24.66 -2.81
C ALA A 448 -14.52 -25.02 -1.68
N THR A 449 -15.67 -25.62 -2.02
CA THR A 449 -16.63 -26.11 -1.03
C THR A 449 -16.02 -27.24 -0.20
N ALA A 450 -15.31 -28.17 -0.84
CA ALA A 450 -14.65 -29.27 -0.14
C ALA A 450 -13.61 -28.81 0.89
N LEU A 451 -12.87 -27.74 0.61
CA LEU A 451 -11.90 -27.15 1.56
C LEU A 451 -12.58 -26.59 2.82
N LEU A 452 -13.74 -25.94 2.68
CA LEU A 452 -14.49 -25.38 3.81
C LEU A 452 -15.43 -26.37 4.49
N GLN A 453 -15.70 -27.51 3.86
CA GLN A 453 -16.67 -28.49 4.34
C GLN A 453 -16.40 -28.97 5.78
N PRO A 454 -15.14 -29.23 6.22
CA PRO A 454 -14.87 -29.59 7.61
C PRO A 454 -15.29 -28.49 8.60
N PHE A 455 -15.07 -27.21 8.25
CA PHE A 455 -15.49 -26.09 9.07
C PHE A 455 -17.02 -25.96 9.09
N PHE A 456 -17.68 -26.09 7.93
CA PHE A 456 -19.14 -26.05 7.83
C PHE A 456 -19.82 -27.14 8.65
N SER A 457 -19.34 -28.37 8.55
CA SER A 457 -19.84 -29.48 9.37
C SER A 457 -19.70 -29.16 10.86
N LYS A 458 -18.56 -28.60 11.28
CA LYS A 458 -18.36 -28.19 12.68
C LYS A 458 -19.32 -27.08 13.11
N LEU A 459 -19.58 -26.09 12.25
CA LEU A 459 -20.56 -25.04 12.54
C LEU A 459 -21.97 -25.62 12.70
N THR A 460 -22.36 -26.56 11.85
CA THR A 460 -23.66 -27.27 11.95
C THR A 460 -23.75 -28.08 13.25
N ASP A 461 -22.71 -28.83 13.61
CA ASP A 461 -22.66 -29.61 14.87
C ASP A 461 -22.78 -28.72 16.12
N LEU A 462 -22.24 -27.50 16.04
CA LEU A 462 -22.34 -26.49 17.10
C LEU A 462 -23.69 -25.75 17.09
N GLY A 463 -24.60 -26.06 16.16
CA GLY A 463 -25.91 -25.41 16.03
C GLY A 463 -25.83 -23.97 15.49
N ILE A 464 -24.70 -23.57 14.89
CA ILE A 464 -24.49 -22.23 14.34
C ILE A 464 -25.20 -22.14 12.99
N LYS A 465 -26.06 -21.14 12.83
CA LYS A 465 -26.67 -20.80 11.54
C LYS A 465 -25.74 -19.90 10.76
N PHE A 466 -25.44 -20.27 9.53
CA PHE A 466 -24.62 -19.49 8.60
C PHE A 466 -25.09 -19.73 7.17
N ASP A 467 -24.84 -18.75 6.29
CA ASP A 467 -24.97 -18.91 4.84
C ASP A 467 -23.57 -18.71 4.25
N PRO A 468 -22.92 -19.76 3.73
CA PRO A 468 -21.54 -19.66 3.26
C PRO A 468 -21.39 -18.79 2.01
N ASN A 469 -22.48 -18.46 1.30
CA ASN A 469 -22.48 -17.59 0.13
C ASN A 469 -21.34 -17.89 -0.86
N ILE A 470 -21.25 -19.15 -1.30
CA ILE A 470 -20.18 -19.61 -2.19
C ILE A 470 -20.50 -19.21 -3.62
N THR A 471 -19.66 -18.34 -4.18
CA THR A 471 -19.82 -17.78 -5.53
C THR A 471 -18.63 -18.12 -6.39
N HIS A 472 -18.90 -18.60 -7.61
CA HIS A 472 -17.90 -18.91 -8.61
C HIS A 472 -17.80 -17.78 -9.63
N PHE A 473 -16.59 -17.52 -10.11
CA PHE A 473 -16.27 -16.53 -11.14
C PHE A 473 -15.34 -17.17 -12.16
N ASP A 474 -15.58 -16.89 -13.44
CA ASP A 474 -14.79 -17.43 -14.55
C ASP A 474 -13.41 -16.76 -14.68
N ASN A 475 -13.20 -15.62 -14.02
CA ASN A 475 -11.96 -14.85 -14.05
C ASN A 475 -11.61 -14.23 -12.68
N PHE A 476 -10.34 -13.87 -12.52
CA PHE A 476 -9.84 -13.29 -11.27
C PHE A 476 -10.37 -11.87 -11.00
N TYR A 477 -10.48 -11.04 -12.03
CA TYR A 477 -10.84 -9.62 -11.86
C TYR A 477 -12.23 -9.43 -11.27
N ASP A 478 -13.23 -10.16 -11.76
CA ASP A 478 -14.60 -10.11 -11.25
C ASP A 478 -14.67 -10.67 -9.83
N ALA A 479 -13.92 -11.73 -9.54
CA ALA A 479 -13.81 -12.29 -8.20
C ALA A 479 -13.20 -11.28 -7.22
N TRP A 480 -12.12 -10.60 -7.61
CA TRP A 480 -11.46 -9.56 -6.82
C TRP A 480 -12.41 -8.39 -6.56
N LYS A 481 -13.00 -7.82 -7.62
CA LYS A 481 -13.94 -6.69 -7.55
C LYS A 481 -15.18 -7.01 -6.71
N SER A 482 -15.66 -8.26 -6.76
CA SER A 482 -16.76 -8.71 -5.91
C SER A 482 -16.34 -8.86 -4.43
N SER A 483 -15.07 -9.20 -4.18
CA SER A 483 -14.59 -9.66 -2.87
C SER A 483 -14.02 -8.59 -1.99
N PHE A 484 -13.38 -7.59 -2.58
CA PHE A 484 -12.62 -6.60 -1.86
C PHE A 484 -13.24 -5.24 -2.14
N PRO A 485 -14.18 -4.79 -1.28
CA PRO A 485 -14.72 -3.45 -1.40
C PRO A 485 -13.63 -2.42 -1.09
N LEU A 486 -13.82 -1.20 -1.59
CA LEU A 486 -12.99 -0.05 -1.29
C LEU A 486 -12.58 0.01 0.19
N GLU A 487 -11.27 -0.02 0.41
CA GLU A 487 -10.66 0.05 1.71
C GLU A 487 -10.88 1.41 2.39
N LEU A 488 -10.96 1.38 3.71
CA LEU A 488 -11.12 2.57 4.54
C LEU A 488 -9.77 3.11 5.01
N VAL A 489 -9.66 4.43 5.15
CA VAL A 489 -8.49 5.06 5.78
C VAL A 489 -8.44 4.81 7.29
N GLN A 490 -7.25 4.98 7.89
CA GLN A 490 -7.07 4.78 9.33
C GLN A 490 -7.80 5.83 10.17
N LYS A 491 -8.11 5.46 11.41
CA LYS A 491 -8.76 6.34 12.37
C LYS A 491 -7.74 7.25 13.06
N VAL A 492 -8.25 8.35 13.62
CA VAL A 492 -7.49 9.35 14.41
C VAL A 492 -6.99 8.84 15.77
N ASN A 493 -7.42 7.66 16.21
CA ASN A 493 -7.13 7.14 17.55
C ASN A 493 -6.72 5.66 17.52
N TYR A 494 -5.84 5.29 16.61
CA TYR A 494 -5.59 3.90 16.24
C TYR A 494 -4.11 3.60 16.00
N ALA A 495 -3.67 2.42 16.46
CA ALA A 495 -2.37 1.85 16.11
C ALA A 495 -2.53 0.34 15.86
N THR A 496 -1.70 -0.19 14.95
CA THR A 496 -1.77 -1.59 14.51
C THR A 496 -0.40 -2.23 14.59
N GLY A 497 -0.34 -3.45 15.13
CA GLY A 497 0.83 -4.32 15.04
C GLY A 497 0.52 -5.56 14.21
N SER A 498 1.53 -6.16 13.60
CA SER A 498 1.40 -7.38 12.81
C SER A 498 2.40 -8.46 13.19
N ARG A 499 2.11 -9.70 12.80
CA ARG A 499 2.98 -10.86 12.94
C ARG A 499 2.82 -11.81 11.76
N LEU A 500 3.95 -12.27 11.22
CA LEU A 500 4.04 -13.29 10.17
C LEU A 500 4.18 -14.67 10.83
N PHE A 501 3.07 -15.24 11.31
CA PHE A 501 3.11 -16.52 12.02
C PHE A 501 3.59 -17.67 11.11
N PRO A 502 4.70 -18.35 11.44
CA PRO A 502 5.26 -19.43 10.66
C PRO A 502 4.42 -20.70 10.75
N ARG A 503 4.57 -21.59 9.75
CA ARG A 503 3.96 -22.92 9.73
C ARG A 503 4.17 -23.69 11.04
N ALA A 504 5.36 -23.59 11.62
CA ALA A 504 5.73 -24.26 12.87
C ALA A 504 4.80 -23.93 14.06
N ASN A 505 4.10 -22.78 14.01
CA ASN A 505 3.07 -22.44 15.01
C ASN A 505 1.78 -23.26 14.90
N PHE A 506 1.63 -24.10 13.87
CA PHE A 506 0.38 -24.80 13.57
C PHE A 506 0.54 -26.31 13.34
N GLU A 507 1.77 -26.84 13.39
CA GLU A 507 2.04 -28.25 13.05
C GLU A 507 1.47 -29.23 14.09
N THR A 508 1.57 -28.90 15.39
CA THR A 508 1.06 -29.76 16.48
C THR A 508 -0.24 -29.22 17.07
N ALA A 509 -1.01 -30.11 17.71
CA ALA A 509 -2.24 -29.72 18.39
C ALA A 509 -1.98 -28.72 19.53
N GLU A 510 -0.87 -28.89 20.25
CA GLU A 510 -0.44 -28.01 21.34
C GLU A 510 -0.11 -26.61 20.81
N LYS A 511 0.63 -26.52 19.70
CA LYS A 511 0.99 -25.23 19.09
C LYS A 511 -0.21 -24.51 18.50
N ARG A 512 -1.10 -25.26 17.85
CA ARG A 512 -2.38 -24.75 17.41
C ARG A 512 -3.19 -24.22 18.59
N GLN A 513 -3.25 -24.95 19.71
CA GLN A 513 -3.94 -24.54 20.94
C GLN A 513 -3.38 -23.23 21.49
N GLU A 514 -2.05 -23.12 21.59
CA GLU A 514 -1.36 -21.91 22.03
C GLU A 514 -1.72 -20.69 21.17
N VAL A 515 -1.70 -20.81 19.83
CA VAL A 515 -2.11 -19.70 18.93
C VAL A 515 -3.56 -19.29 19.15
N TYR A 516 -4.48 -20.26 19.26
CA TYR A 516 -5.90 -20.00 19.49
C TYR A 516 -6.15 -19.26 20.81
N GLU A 517 -5.48 -19.66 21.89
CA GLU A 517 -5.61 -19.01 23.20
C GLU A 517 -5.17 -17.55 23.13
N HIS A 518 -4.10 -17.25 22.39
CA HIS A 518 -3.60 -15.88 22.24
C HIS A 518 -4.48 -15.03 21.32
N ILE A 519 -5.04 -15.60 20.25
CA ILE A 519 -6.07 -14.93 19.44
C ILE A 519 -7.31 -14.62 20.28
N ARG A 520 -7.76 -15.57 21.12
CA ARG A 520 -8.88 -15.37 22.05
C ARG A 520 -8.58 -14.28 23.07
N ALA A 521 -7.42 -14.33 23.72
CA ALA A 521 -7.00 -13.35 24.71
C ALA A 521 -6.94 -11.93 24.13
N SER A 522 -6.39 -11.75 22.91
CA SER A 522 -6.40 -10.47 22.21
C SER A 522 -7.83 -9.93 22.02
N SER A 523 -8.78 -10.77 21.60
CA SER A 523 -10.18 -10.35 21.49
C SER A 523 -10.81 -10.02 22.85
N GLU A 524 -10.51 -10.79 23.90
CA GLU A 524 -10.99 -10.53 25.27
C GLU A 524 -10.41 -9.22 25.83
N ASN A 525 -9.21 -8.82 25.39
CA ASN A 525 -8.60 -7.51 25.64
C ASN A 525 -9.12 -6.39 24.70
N ASN A 526 -10.24 -6.63 24.01
CA ASN A 526 -10.86 -5.71 23.05
C ASN A 526 -9.94 -5.29 21.89
N ARG A 527 -9.06 -6.19 21.42
CA ARG A 527 -8.29 -5.97 20.20
C ARG A 527 -9.09 -6.39 18.98
N VAL A 528 -9.25 -5.45 18.04
CA VAL A 528 -9.75 -5.76 16.70
C VAL A 528 -8.63 -6.44 15.94
N GLN A 529 -8.92 -7.59 15.35
CA GLN A 529 -7.94 -8.41 14.65
C GLN A 529 -8.35 -8.60 13.19
N VAL A 530 -7.34 -8.63 12.32
CA VAL A 530 -7.44 -8.94 10.90
C VAL A 530 -6.41 -10.00 10.61
N HIS A 531 -6.78 -11.02 9.86
CA HIS A 531 -5.90 -12.14 9.58
C HIS A 531 -5.98 -12.53 8.12
N PHE A 532 -4.82 -12.84 7.58
CA PHE A 532 -4.59 -13.33 6.24
C PHE A 532 -3.98 -14.72 6.34
N ASN A 533 -4.76 -15.78 6.13
CA ASN A 533 -4.22 -17.14 6.02
C ASN A 533 -3.85 -17.41 4.56
N MET A 534 -2.55 -17.55 4.33
CA MET A 534 -1.92 -17.75 3.03
C MET A 534 -0.48 -18.20 3.27
N GLN A 535 0.10 -18.94 2.34
CA GLN A 535 1.55 -19.16 2.30
C GLN A 535 2.18 -18.26 1.23
N ALA A 536 3.37 -17.72 1.51
CA ALA A 536 4.18 -17.09 0.47
C ALA A 536 5.06 -18.12 -0.23
N LYS A 537 4.50 -18.74 -1.28
CA LYS A 537 5.30 -19.59 -2.17
C LYS A 537 6.35 -18.76 -2.89
N ASP A 538 7.49 -19.36 -3.13
CA ASP A 538 8.52 -18.79 -4.01
C ASP A 538 8.85 -19.80 -5.10
N PRO A 539 7.95 -19.97 -6.09
CA PRO A 539 8.10 -20.99 -7.12
C PRO A 539 9.33 -20.75 -8.01
N PHE A 540 9.92 -19.56 -7.95
CA PHE A 540 11.07 -19.16 -8.76
C PHE A 540 12.39 -19.12 -7.96
N ASN A 541 12.37 -19.51 -6.68
CA ASN A 541 13.53 -19.44 -5.78
C ASN A 541 14.23 -18.07 -5.85
N THR A 542 13.43 -17.02 -5.69
CA THR A 542 13.80 -15.63 -5.94
C THR A 542 14.77 -15.11 -4.89
N ASP A 543 15.96 -14.67 -5.30
CA ASP A 543 16.84 -13.88 -4.42
C ASP A 543 16.48 -12.38 -4.50
N ASN A 544 15.82 -11.90 -3.45
CA ASN A 544 15.49 -10.49 -3.25
C ASN A 544 15.55 -10.11 -1.77
N ALA A 545 15.17 -8.86 -1.46
CA ALA A 545 15.17 -8.30 -0.12
C ALA A 545 13.87 -8.53 0.65
N VAL A 546 12.95 -9.36 0.16
CA VAL A 546 11.74 -9.73 0.92
C VAL A 546 12.16 -10.27 2.28
N ASN A 547 11.53 -9.76 3.33
CA ASN A 547 11.79 -10.17 4.71
C ASN A 547 11.81 -11.70 4.82
N SER A 548 12.89 -12.25 5.40
CA SER A 548 13.08 -13.71 5.46
C SER A 548 11.97 -14.45 6.22
N HIS A 549 11.18 -13.75 7.04
CA HIS A 549 10.04 -14.32 7.75
C HIS A 549 8.80 -14.58 6.85
N TRP A 550 8.78 -14.08 5.61
CA TRP A 550 7.70 -14.40 4.66
C TRP A 550 7.69 -15.86 4.24
N ARG A 551 8.84 -16.47 3.95
CA ARG A 551 8.88 -17.83 3.41
C ARG A 551 8.31 -18.90 4.37
N PRO A 552 8.55 -18.86 5.68
CA PRO A 552 7.95 -19.83 6.59
C PRO A 552 6.50 -19.48 7.00
N MET A 553 5.99 -18.28 6.72
CA MET A 553 4.66 -17.86 7.19
C MET A 553 3.52 -18.61 6.51
N ILE A 554 2.48 -18.92 7.30
CA ILE A 554 1.16 -19.32 6.77
C ILE A 554 0.05 -18.36 7.21
N SER A 555 0.40 -17.34 7.98
CA SER A 555 -0.54 -16.30 8.38
C SER A 555 0.16 -14.96 8.59
N LEU A 556 -0.31 -13.92 7.91
CA LEU A 556 -0.11 -12.54 8.32
C LEU A 556 -1.28 -12.16 9.22
N SER A 557 -1.02 -11.94 10.50
CA SER A 557 -2.03 -11.57 11.48
C SER A 557 -1.76 -10.18 12.03
N MET A 558 -2.82 -9.42 12.24
CA MET A 558 -2.79 -8.06 12.73
C MET A 558 -3.73 -7.90 13.91
N GLN A 559 -3.32 -7.13 14.89
CA GLN A 559 -4.20 -6.67 15.96
C GLN A 559 -3.95 -5.20 16.23
N SER A 560 -4.94 -4.57 16.84
CA SER A 560 -4.93 -3.13 16.98
C SER A 560 -5.48 -2.64 18.30
N VAL A 561 -4.98 -1.48 18.69
CA VAL A 561 -5.37 -0.76 19.91
C VAL A 561 -5.99 0.58 19.54
N ARG A 562 -6.92 1.04 20.39
CA ARG A 562 -7.52 2.36 20.33
C ARG A 562 -7.39 3.07 21.65
N TRP A 563 -7.34 4.39 21.60
CA TRP A 563 -7.42 5.28 22.76
C TRP A 563 -8.64 6.21 22.63
N PRO A 564 -9.13 6.84 23.71
CA PRO A 564 -10.14 7.89 23.62
C PRO A 564 -9.70 9.01 22.66
N ILE A 565 -10.61 9.52 21.82
CA ILE A 565 -10.26 10.53 20.79
C ILE A 565 -9.61 11.79 21.40
N ASN A 566 -10.05 12.19 22.60
CA ASN A 566 -9.57 13.39 23.28
C ASN A 566 -8.39 13.12 24.23
N SER A 567 -7.72 11.97 24.11
CA SER A 567 -6.55 11.67 24.95
C SER A 567 -5.39 12.61 24.65
N THR A 568 -4.61 12.91 25.69
CA THR A 568 -3.33 13.59 25.51
C THR A 568 -2.33 12.69 24.78
N ALA A 569 -1.28 13.28 24.21
CA ALA A 569 -0.20 12.50 23.59
C ALA A 569 0.45 11.51 24.58
N GLU A 570 0.60 11.90 25.85
CA GLU A 570 1.16 11.04 26.89
C GLU A 570 0.28 9.83 27.17
N GLU A 571 -1.04 10.03 27.28
CA GLU A 571 -2.01 8.94 27.47
C GLU A 571 -2.04 7.99 26.27
N ALA A 572 -2.10 8.54 25.05
CA ALA A 572 -2.07 7.75 23.83
C ALA A 572 -0.77 6.94 23.72
N MET A 573 0.38 7.55 24.05
CA MET A 573 1.67 6.85 24.08
C MET A 573 1.75 5.77 25.14
N LYS A 574 1.17 6.00 26.32
CA LYS A 574 1.09 4.97 27.36
C LYS A 574 0.30 3.76 26.84
N ILE A 575 -0.89 3.98 26.28
CA ILE A 575 -1.74 2.91 25.73
C ILE A 575 -1.00 2.13 24.63
N ARG A 576 -0.28 2.82 23.75
CA ARG A 576 0.49 2.17 22.68
C ARG A 576 1.67 1.36 23.21
N ARG A 577 2.39 1.87 24.21
CA ARG A 577 3.48 1.12 24.86
C ARG A 577 2.95 -0.12 25.59
N ASP A 578 1.84 0.00 26.30
CA ASP A 578 1.19 -1.12 26.97
C ASP A 578 0.72 -2.18 25.95
N PHE A 579 0.21 -1.74 24.80
CA PHE A 579 -0.14 -2.64 23.69
C PHE A 579 1.09 -3.40 23.15
N GLN A 580 2.23 -2.72 22.99
CA GLN A 580 3.47 -3.37 22.52
C GLN A 580 4.04 -4.36 23.55
N ALA A 581 4.05 -3.97 24.83
CA ALA A 581 4.62 -4.76 25.93
C ALA A 581 3.69 -5.88 26.43
N GLY A 582 2.39 -5.79 26.18
CA GLY A 582 1.39 -6.79 26.55
C GLY A 582 0.94 -7.62 25.36
N ASP A 583 -0.02 -7.10 24.60
CA ASP A 583 -0.75 -7.87 23.57
C ASP A 583 0.16 -8.31 22.41
N MET A 584 1.01 -7.42 21.90
CA MET A 584 1.94 -7.79 20.83
C MET A 584 3.08 -8.66 21.36
N GLN A 585 3.55 -8.43 22.60
CA GLN A 585 4.59 -9.28 23.21
C GLN A 585 4.10 -10.72 23.34
N ALA A 586 2.86 -10.92 23.76
CA ALA A 586 2.25 -12.24 23.85
C ALA A 586 2.25 -12.98 22.49
N TRP A 587 2.04 -12.27 21.37
CA TRP A 587 2.19 -12.86 20.04
C TRP A 587 3.65 -13.18 19.68
N ARG A 588 4.62 -12.34 20.09
CA ARG A 588 6.05 -12.61 19.85
C ARG A 588 6.53 -13.83 20.64
N ASP A 589 6.10 -13.98 21.88
CA ASP A 589 6.51 -15.06 22.78
C ASP A 589 6.15 -16.45 22.21
N ILE A 590 4.98 -16.57 21.60
CA ILE A 590 4.55 -17.84 20.99
C ILE A 590 5.12 -18.07 19.58
N SER A 591 5.68 -17.04 18.94
CA SER A 591 6.20 -17.11 17.56
C SER A 591 7.69 -16.68 17.47
N PRO A 592 8.59 -17.35 18.21
CA PRO A 592 10.01 -17.04 18.13
C PRO A 592 10.54 -17.25 16.70
N GLY A 593 11.38 -16.32 16.22
CA GLY A 593 11.92 -16.37 14.86
C GLY A 593 10.94 -15.96 13.76
N ALA A 594 9.76 -15.43 14.11
CA ALA A 594 8.88 -14.75 13.16
C ALA A 594 9.20 -13.26 13.06
N GLY A 595 8.61 -12.59 12.07
CA GLY A 595 8.73 -11.15 11.83
C GLY A 595 7.36 -10.47 11.77
N SER A 596 7.35 -9.28 11.23
CA SER A 596 6.18 -8.43 11.00
C SER A 596 6.25 -7.84 9.60
N TYR A 597 5.11 -7.45 9.04
CA TYR A 597 5.08 -6.87 7.71
C TYR A 597 5.28 -5.36 7.78
N LEU A 598 6.37 -4.88 7.19
CA LEU A 598 6.82 -3.49 7.29
C LEU A 598 5.84 -2.42 6.78
N ALA A 599 4.90 -2.80 5.91
CA ALA A 599 3.88 -1.88 5.39
C ALA A 599 2.63 -1.80 6.30
N GLU A 600 2.44 -2.78 7.17
CA GLU A 600 1.26 -2.95 8.02
C GLU A 600 1.68 -3.27 9.46
N ALA A 601 2.36 -2.33 10.10
CA ALA A 601 2.94 -2.52 11.44
C ALA A 601 2.89 -1.24 12.28
N ASP A 602 3.45 -1.31 13.48
CA ASP A 602 3.57 -0.16 14.38
C ASP A 602 5.00 0.41 14.29
N ARG A 603 5.12 1.74 14.35
CA ARG A 603 6.41 2.42 14.50
C ARG A 603 7.13 2.07 15.81
N LEU A 604 6.41 1.55 16.79
CA LEU A 604 6.95 1.10 18.08
C LEU A 604 7.34 -0.39 18.09
N GLU A 605 7.33 -1.07 16.94
CA GLU A 605 7.82 -2.45 16.84
C GLU A 605 9.28 -2.51 17.34
N PRO A 606 9.58 -3.29 18.39
CA PRO A 606 10.94 -3.43 18.87
C PRO A 606 11.80 -4.17 17.85
N ASN A 607 13.08 -3.84 17.77
CA ASN A 607 14.03 -4.48 16.87
C ASN A 607 13.53 -4.54 15.41
N PHE A 608 12.98 -3.43 14.91
CA PHE A 608 12.35 -3.39 13.59
C PHE A 608 13.27 -3.87 12.47
N GLY A 609 14.59 -3.75 12.61
CA GLY A 609 15.56 -4.33 11.67
C GLY A 609 15.34 -5.82 11.41
N ASP A 610 15.21 -6.62 12.47
CA ASP A 610 14.88 -8.04 12.34
C ASP A 610 13.39 -8.24 12.04
N ALA A 611 12.49 -7.53 12.75
CA ALA A 611 11.06 -7.73 12.55
C ALA A 611 10.62 -7.48 11.09
N PHE A 612 11.13 -6.42 10.45
CA PHE A 612 10.70 -5.96 9.13
C PHE A 612 11.56 -6.45 7.97
N TYR A 613 12.80 -6.89 8.21
CA TYR A 613 13.72 -7.31 7.15
C TYR A 613 14.39 -8.67 7.45
N GLY A 614 14.32 -9.15 8.68
CA GLY A 614 14.91 -10.40 9.15
C GLY A 614 16.42 -10.46 8.89
N THR A 615 16.87 -11.64 8.47
CA THR A 615 18.28 -11.92 8.14
C THR A 615 18.85 -11.05 7.00
N LYS A 616 18.00 -10.31 6.28
CA LYS A 616 18.41 -9.43 5.17
C LYS A 616 18.87 -8.06 5.64
N TYR A 617 18.57 -7.65 6.88
CA TYR A 617 18.85 -6.29 7.36
C TYR A 617 20.33 -5.87 7.27
N PRO A 618 21.33 -6.71 7.63
CA PRO A 618 22.73 -6.30 7.56
C PRO A 618 23.18 -5.94 6.13
N LYS A 619 22.79 -6.75 5.12
CA LYS A 619 23.09 -6.46 3.70
C LYS A 619 22.37 -5.21 3.24
N LEU A 620 21.11 -5.02 3.65
CA LEU A 620 20.35 -3.81 3.32
C LEU A 620 21.02 -2.55 3.91
N LEU A 621 21.56 -2.60 5.13
CA LEU A 621 22.29 -1.49 5.73
C LEU A 621 23.57 -1.14 4.96
N GLU A 622 24.34 -2.14 4.55
CA GLU A 622 25.51 -1.94 3.68
C GLU A 622 25.11 -1.26 2.36
N LEU A 623 24.06 -1.76 1.71
CA LEU A 623 23.54 -1.18 0.49
C LEU A 623 22.99 0.23 0.68
N LYS A 624 22.35 0.53 1.82
CA LYS A 624 21.89 1.89 2.12
C LYS A 624 23.07 2.86 2.18
N ALA A 625 24.16 2.48 2.85
CA ALA A 625 25.36 3.31 2.92
C ALA A 625 26.02 3.51 1.54
N LYS A 626 25.99 2.48 0.69
CA LYS A 626 26.54 2.51 -0.68
C LYS A 626 25.68 3.33 -1.66
N LEU A 627 24.37 3.12 -1.65
CA LEU A 627 23.42 3.64 -2.65
C LEU A 627 22.90 5.04 -2.30
N ASP A 628 22.92 5.43 -1.03
CA ASP A 628 22.55 6.77 -0.57
C ASP A 628 23.52 7.27 0.53
N PRO A 629 24.78 7.57 0.16
CA PRO A 629 25.79 8.07 1.10
C PRO A 629 25.50 9.50 1.60
N TYR A 630 24.51 10.21 1.02
CA TYR A 630 24.16 11.59 1.36
C TYR A 630 22.98 11.68 2.34
N ASP A 631 22.40 10.53 2.73
CA ASP A 631 21.15 10.45 3.50
C ASP A 631 20.03 11.30 2.84
N VAL A 632 19.88 11.23 1.51
CA VAL A 632 18.79 11.92 0.79
C VAL A 632 17.44 11.33 1.18
N PHE A 633 17.35 10.00 1.22
CA PHE A 633 16.11 9.27 1.43
C PHE A 633 15.97 8.84 2.88
N PHE A 634 14.83 9.16 3.47
CA PHE A 634 14.45 8.76 4.82
C PHE A 634 13.01 8.25 4.82
N ALA A 635 12.79 7.16 5.55
CA ALA A 635 11.48 6.64 5.88
C ALA A 635 11.51 6.18 7.34
N SER A 636 10.47 6.53 8.12
CA SER A 636 10.31 6.02 9.48
C SER A 636 10.32 4.49 9.48
N THR A 637 11.17 3.84 10.30
CA THR A 637 11.43 2.38 10.32
C THR A 637 12.02 1.80 9.02
N GLY A 638 12.48 2.65 8.10
CA GLY A 638 13.21 2.28 6.90
C GLY A 638 14.63 1.80 7.20
N VAL A 639 15.28 1.15 6.25
CA VAL A 639 16.67 0.69 6.42
C VAL A 639 17.60 1.88 6.72
N GLY A 640 18.30 1.81 7.84
CA GLY A 640 19.21 2.87 8.29
C GLY A 640 18.53 4.11 8.88
N SER A 641 17.20 4.08 9.06
CA SER A 641 16.47 5.19 9.66
C SER A 641 16.87 5.47 11.11
N GLU A 642 17.48 4.49 11.80
CA GLU A 642 18.03 4.58 13.16
C GLU A 642 18.90 5.83 13.38
N ARG A 643 19.57 6.31 12.32
CA ARG A 643 20.46 7.49 12.35
C ARG A 643 19.71 8.82 12.42
N TRP A 644 18.39 8.79 12.24
CA TRP A 644 17.53 9.95 12.15
C TRP A 644 16.30 9.79 13.04
N LYS A 645 15.78 10.90 13.54
CA LYS A 645 14.55 10.95 14.31
C LYS A 645 13.74 12.17 13.93
N VAL A 646 12.44 12.00 13.84
CA VAL A 646 11.49 13.12 13.80
C VAL A 646 11.29 13.61 15.23
N GLU A 647 11.71 14.85 15.49
CA GLU A 647 11.42 15.55 16.74
C GLU A 647 10.02 16.15 16.66
N SER A 648 9.01 15.28 16.84
CA SER A 648 7.61 15.70 16.82
C SER A 648 7.34 16.75 17.89
N VAL A 649 6.58 17.78 17.53
CA VAL A 649 6.17 18.86 18.43
C VAL A 649 5.18 18.41 19.50
N ASP A 650 4.48 17.30 19.28
CA ASP A 650 3.44 16.75 20.17
C ASP A 650 3.90 15.52 20.97
N GLY A 651 5.12 15.02 20.73
CA GLY A 651 5.66 13.85 21.40
C GLY A 651 5.13 12.49 20.90
N MET A 652 4.22 12.47 19.93
CA MET A 652 3.79 11.25 19.23
C MET A 652 4.80 10.86 18.14
N PRO A 653 4.97 9.57 17.82
CA PRO A 653 5.84 9.12 16.74
C PRO A 653 5.13 9.34 15.40
N ASN A 654 5.03 10.59 14.96
CA ASN A 654 4.39 11.02 13.72
C ASN A 654 5.37 11.89 12.89
N GLU A 655 4.89 12.48 11.81
CA GLU A 655 5.69 13.33 10.89
C GLU A 655 5.62 14.83 11.22
N ASN A 656 5.01 15.21 12.34
CA ASN A 656 4.76 16.57 12.78
C ASN A 656 5.99 17.22 13.46
N GLY A 657 7.15 17.18 12.81
CA GLY A 657 8.39 17.62 13.46
C GLY A 657 9.61 17.73 12.55
N LYS A 658 10.68 18.35 13.08
CA LYS A 658 11.97 18.44 12.36
C LYS A 658 12.64 17.06 12.30
N LEU A 659 13.20 16.71 11.15
CA LEU A 659 13.98 15.49 10.95
C LEU A 659 15.45 15.78 11.25
N CYS A 660 15.97 15.13 12.29
CA CYS A 660 17.31 15.39 12.83
C CYS A 660 18.10 14.11 13.05
N ARG A 661 19.43 14.20 12.91
CA ARG A 661 20.35 13.11 13.26
C ARG A 661 20.29 12.83 14.76
N VAL A 662 20.35 11.54 15.10
CA VAL A 662 20.35 11.01 16.48
C VAL A 662 21.73 11.14 17.11
#